data_AF-A0A0E9ZUF8-F1
#
_entry.id   AF-A0A0E9ZUF8-F1
#
_cell.length_a   1.000
_cell.length_b   1.000
_cell.length_c   1.000
_cell.angle_alpha   90.00
_cell.angle_beta   90.00
_cell.angle_gamma   90.00
#
_symmetry.space_group_name_H-M   'P 1'
#
loop_
_entity.id
_entity.type
_entity.pdbx_description
1 polymer ?
#
loop_
_entity_poly.entity_id
_entity_poly.type
_entity_poly.pdbx_seq_one_letter_code
_entity_poly.pdbx_strand_id
1 'polypeptide(L)'
;MSLPKNHLELLSPARDVAIAREAILHGADAIYIGGPSFGARHNACNEVSDIAELVEFAHRYHARVFTTINTILHDNELEPARKLIHQLYDAGVDALIVQDLGVMELDIPPIELHASTQTDIRTLARAKFLDQAGFSQLVLARELNLQQIRAIAAETDAAIEFFIHGALCVAFSGQCNISHAQTGRSANRGDCSQACRLPYTLKDDQGRVVAFEKHLLSMKDNNQTANLADLVDAGVRSFKIEGRYKDMGYVKNITAHYRKELDAILEGRPDLARASSGRTEHFFVPDPDKTFHRGSTDYFVTDRKVDIGAFDSPTFTGLPVGVVEKVGKRDLQVVTDVPLTNGDGLNVLVKREVVGFRANIAEPRGQFEEDGQQRYRYRVEPNEMPEGLHKLRPNHPLSRNLDHNWQQALQRTSAERRVGVEWHAVLTEQRLMLSVSSEEGVSVQVALDGPFGVANKPQQALDQLHDLLGQLGTTMYHADNIELDAPQAYFIPNSQLKALRREAIEALTAARVQAHPRGGRKAETTPPPVYPESHLSFLANVYNQKARDFYHRHGVQLIDAAYEAHEEHGEVPVMITKHCLRFSFNLCPKQAKGVTGVRTKVAPMQLIQGDEVLTLKFDCKPCEMHVVGKMKSHIIDLPTPGSAVAQVVGHISPEDLLKTIPRGPH
;
A
#
# COMPACT_ATOMS: atom_id res chain seq x y z
N MET A 1 2.18 21.87 1.36
CA MET A 1 2.16 21.84 2.83
C MET A 1 2.12 20.38 3.22
N SER A 2 2.93 19.98 4.20
CA SER A 2 2.89 18.63 4.78
C SER A 2 1.48 18.30 5.28
N LEU A 3 1.14 17.01 5.32
CA LEU A 3 -0.12 16.50 5.89
C LEU A 3 -0.38 17.13 7.28
N PRO A 4 -1.52 17.82 7.49
CA PRO A 4 -1.81 18.45 8.78
C PRO A 4 -1.86 17.46 9.94
N LYS A 5 -1.43 17.89 11.14
CA LYS A 5 -1.39 17.06 12.36
C LYS A 5 -2.77 16.60 12.86
N ASN A 6 -3.86 17.11 12.31
CA ASN A 6 -5.23 16.67 12.62
C ASN A 6 -5.88 15.89 11.46
N HIS A 7 -5.19 15.67 10.34
CA HIS A 7 -5.75 14.96 9.20
C HIS A 7 -5.33 13.48 9.22
N LEU A 8 -6.29 12.59 8.97
CA LEU A 8 -6.00 11.17 8.73
C LEU A 8 -6.02 10.89 7.23
N GLU A 9 -4.94 10.29 6.72
CA GLU A 9 -4.75 9.92 5.33
C GLU A 9 -4.72 8.39 5.18
N LEU A 10 -5.66 7.84 4.42
CA LEU A 10 -5.57 6.47 3.92
C LEU A 10 -4.73 6.42 2.64
N LEU A 11 -3.56 5.79 2.69
CA LEU A 11 -2.64 5.69 1.57
C LEU A 11 -2.70 4.30 0.92
N SER A 12 -3.26 4.23 -0.29
CA SER A 12 -3.44 2.98 -1.04
C SER A 12 -2.38 2.75 -2.13
N PRO A 13 -1.98 1.49 -2.37
CA PRO A 13 -1.06 1.14 -3.45
C PRO A 13 -1.78 1.09 -4.78
N ALA A 14 -1.04 1.37 -5.86
CA ALA A 14 -1.50 1.09 -7.21
C ALA A 14 -0.40 0.48 -8.07
N ARG A 15 -0.73 -0.63 -8.74
CA ARG A 15 0.15 -1.21 -9.78
C ARG A 15 0.14 -0.35 -11.03
N ASP A 16 -1.04 0.10 -11.41
CA ASP A 16 -1.36 0.83 -12.63
C ASP A 16 -2.41 1.93 -12.37
N VAL A 17 -2.58 2.85 -13.32
CA VAL A 17 -3.50 3.99 -13.22
C VAL A 17 -4.95 3.57 -13.01
N ALA A 18 -5.40 2.48 -13.64
CA ALA A 18 -6.76 1.98 -13.48
C ALA A 18 -7.02 1.57 -12.03
N ILE A 19 -6.09 0.85 -11.40
CA ILE A 19 -6.18 0.49 -9.98
C ILE A 19 -6.12 1.73 -9.08
N ALA A 20 -5.28 2.72 -9.40
CA ALA A 20 -5.19 3.95 -8.62
C ALA A 20 -6.51 4.72 -8.58
N ARG A 21 -7.19 4.85 -9.73
CA ARG A 21 -8.50 5.50 -9.84
C ARG A 21 -9.53 4.79 -8.98
N GLU A 22 -9.59 3.46 -9.04
CA GLU A 22 -10.49 2.67 -8.21
C GLU A 22 -10.16 2.81 -6.72
N ALA A 23 -8.89 2.87 -6.32
CA ALA A 23 -8.50 3.12 -4.93
C ALA A 23 -9.08 4.44 -4.40
N ILE A 24 -8.98 5.52 -5.18
CA ILE A 24 -9.54 6.84 -4.82
C ILE A 24 -11.06 6.76 -4.69
N LEU A 25 -11.75 6.10 -5.63
CA LEU A 25 -13.20 5.91 -5.56
C LEU A 25 -13.62 5.06 -4.35
N HIS A 26 -12.75 4.16 -3.88
CA HIS A 26 -12.97 3.33 -2.69
C HIS A 26 -12.49 4.00 -1.39
N GLY A 27 -12.15 5.30 -1.42
CA GLY A 27 -11.91 6.10 -0.23
C GLY A 27 -10.44 6.36 0.12
N ALA A 28 -9.49 6.03 -0.76
CA ALA A 28 -8.09 6.42 -0.56
C ALA A 28 -7.96 7.94 -0.55
N ASP A 29 -7.29 8.48 0.47
CA ASP A 29 -6.96 9.92 0.54
C ASP A 29 -5.71 10.26 -0.24
N ALA A 30 -4.83 9.28 -0.40
CA ALA A 30 -3.67 9.37 -1.27
C ALA A 30 -3.40 8.00 -1.92
N ILE A 31 -2.71 8.02 -3.05
CA ILE A 31 -2.21 6.83 -3.71
C ILE A 31 -0.69 6.90 -3.84
N TYR A 32 -0.04 5.73 -3.91
CA TYR A 32 1.35 5.64 -4.33
C TYR A 32 1.54 4.67 -5.48
N ILE A 33 2.27 5.12 -6.51
CA ILE A 33 2.50 4.42 -7.77
C ILE A 33 3.97 4.48 -8.17
N GLY A 34 4.43 3.53 -9.00
CA GLY A 34 5.78 3.54 -9.55
C GLY A 34 5.84 4.31 -10.87
N GLY A 35 6.86 5.16 -11.04
CA GLY A 35 7.18 5.76 -12.33
C GLY A 35 7.81 4.75 -13.31
N PRO A 36 8.39 5.20 -14.43
CA PRO A 36 8.96 4.31 -15.43
C PRO A 36 10.22 3.59 -14.93
N SER A 37 10.90 4.15 -13.92
CA SER A 37 12.14 3.62 -13.35
C SER A 37 12.31 3.99 -11.87
N PHE A 38 13.37 3.46 -11.24
CA PHE A 38 13.80 3.75 -9.86
C PHE A 38 12.80 3.41 -8.73
N GLY A 39 11.77 2.61 -9.02
CA GLY A 39 10.87 2.05 -8.02
C GLY A 39 11.28 0.65 -7.56
N ALA A 40 11.10 0.33 -6.28
CA ALA A 40 11.44 -0.98 -5.68
C ALA A 40 10.51 -2.17 -6.09
N ARG A 41 9.87 -2.08 -7.27
CA ARG A 41 9.02 -3.09 -7.88
C ARG A 41 9.14 -2.95 -9.41
N HIS A 42 10.10 -3.64 -10.00
CA HIS A 42 10.44 -3.54 -11.42
C HIS A 42 9.31 -3.90 -12.39
N ASN A 43 8.29 -4.67 -11.97
CA ASN A 43 7.16 -5.09 -12.82
C ASN A 43 5.91 -4.21 -12.68
N ALA A 44 6.02 -3.04 -12.05
CA ALA A 44 4.91 -2.11 -11.82
C ALA A 44 5.34 -0.69 -12.17
N CYS A 45 5.80 -0.50 -13.41
CA CYS A 45 6.23 0.76 -13.98
C CYS A 45 5.09 1.41 -14.78
N ASN A 46 5.01 2.73 -14.73
CA ASN A 46 3.99 3.53 -15.43
C ASN A 46 4.65 4.73 -16.09
N GLU A 47 4.18 5.09 -17.29
CA GLU A 47 4.67 6.27 -17.99
C GLU A 47 4.26 7.55 -17.27
N VAL A 48 5.06 8.61 -17.44
CA VAL A 48 4.77 9.91 -16.80
C VAL A 48 3.46 10.51 -17.32
N SER A 49 3.11 10.29 -18.60
CA SER A 49 1.83 10.73 -19.18
C SER A 49 0.64 10.10 -18.46
N ASP A 50 0.70 8.80 -18.18
CA ASP A 50 -0.37 8.08 -17.51
C ASP A 50 -0.53 8.58 -16.06
N ILE A 51 0.59 8.90 -15.41
CA ILE A 51 0.60 9.52 -14.07
C ILE A 51 -0.02 10.92 -14.11
N ALA A 52 0.23 11.71 -15.15
CA ALA A 52 -0.42 13.03 -15.30
C ALA A 52 -1.95 12.91 -15.42
N GLU A 53 -2.46 11.95 -16.20
CA GLU A 53 -3.91 11.68 -16.27
C GLU A 53 -4.50 11.24 -14.92
N LEU A 54 -3.72 10.47 -14.14
CA LEU A 54 -4.10 10.09 -12.78
C LEU A 54 -4.15 11.29 -11.84
N VAL A 55 -3.18 12.20 -11.93
CA VAL A 55 -3.13 13.44 -11.14
C VAL A 55 -4.36 14.30 -11.39
N GLU A 56 -4.72 14.53 -12.66
CA GLU A 56 -5.93 15.26 -13.02
C GLU A 56 -7.20 14.61 -12.42
N PHE A 57 -7.27 13.28 -12.45
CA PHE A 57 -8.38 12.55 -11.84
C PHE A 57 -8.41 12.73 -10.31
N ALA A 58 -7.27 12.56 -9.65
CA ALA A 58 -7.12 12.51 -8.20
C ALA A 58 -7.36 13.87 -7.54
N HIS A 59 -6.82 14.95 -8.12
CA HIS A 59 -6.94 16.31 -7.59
C HIS A 59 -8.38 16.82 -7.58
N ARG A 60 -9.30 16.26 -8.37
CA ARG A 60 -10.73 16.56 -8.24
C ARG A 60 -11.32 16.14 -6.89
N TYR A 61 -10.75 15.12 -6.25
CA TYR A 61 -11.11 14.68 -4.90
C TYR A 61 -10.15 15.23 -3.83
N HIS A 62 -9.27 16.18 -4.19
CA HIS A 62 -8.11 16.60 -3.38
C HIS A 62 -7.27 15.40 -2.88
N ALA A 63 -7.32 14.28 -3.59
CA ALA A 63 -6.54 13.09 -3.26
C ALA A 63 -5.11 13.26 -3.79
N ARG A 64 -4.11 12.89 -2.99
CA ARG A 64 -2.70 13.11 -3.34
C ARG A 64 -2.10 11.93 -4.12
N VAL A 65 -1.19 12.22 -5.04
CA VAL A 65 -0.47 11.23 -5.84
C VAL A 65 1.00 11.23 -5.46
N PHE A 66 1.51 10.10 -4.97
CA PHE A 66 2.92 9.91 -4.66
C PHE A 66 3.58 8.98 -5.67
N THR A 67 4.82 9.30 -6.05
CA THR A 67 5.64 8.41 -6.89
C THR A 67 6.85 7.88 -6.13
N THR A 68 7.21 6.61 -6.34
CA THR A 68 8.38 6.03 -5.68
C THR A 68 9.66 6.19 -6.49
N ILE A 69 10.70 6.75 -5.87
CA ILE A 69 12.10 6.73 -6.33
C ILE A 69 12.93 6.12 -5.18
N ASN A 70 12.58 4.89 -4.85
CA ASN A 70 12.96 4.22 -3.60
C ASN A 70 13.91 3.05 -3.84
N THR A 71 14.79 3.16 -4.83
CA THR A 71 15.92 2.25 -5.03
C THR A 71 17.23 2.95 -4.69
N ILE A 72 18.30 2.19 -4.41
CA ILE A 72 19.65 2.75 -4.47
C ILE A 72 19.98 3.15 -5.91
N LEU A 73 20.70 4.24 -6.09
CA LEU A 73 21.11 4.76 -7.40
C LEU A 73 22.62 4.60 -7.58
N HIS A 74 23.03 4.26 -8.80
CA HIS A 74 24.42 4.35 -9.23
C HIS A 74 24.72 5.75 -9.80
N ASP A 75 25.99 6.16 -9.89
CA ASP A 75 26.37 7.52 -10.31
C ASP A 75 25.83 7.92 -11.69
N ASN A 76 25.82 6.99 -12.65
CA ASN A 76 25.28 7.20 -13.99
C ASN A 76 23.74 7.27 -14.04
N GLU A 77 23.05 6.92 -12.95
CA GLU A 77 21.59 6.96 -12.83
C GLU A 77 21.09 8.26 -12.18
N LEU A 78 21.99 9.05 -11.57
CA LEU A 78 21.63 10.30 -10.88
C LEU A 78 21.00 11.34 -11.80
N GLU A 79 21.58 11.56 -12.99
CA GLU A 79 21.04 12.53 -13.96
C GLU A 79 19.71 12.06 -14.58
N PRO A 80 19.55 10.79 -15.02
CA PRO A 80 18.24 10.24 -15.36
C PRO A 80 17.19 10.39 -14.24
N ALA A 81 17.55 10.10 -12.98
CA ALA A 81 16.64 10.26 -11.84
C ALA A 81 16.25 11.73 -11.64
N ARG A 82 17.21 12.67 -11.74
CA ARG A 82 16.94 14.12 -11.67
C ARG A 82 15.92 14.54 -12.75
N LYS A 83 16.13 14.14 -14.01
CA LYS A 83 15.20 14.46 -15.11
C LYS A 83 13.80 13.91 -14.86
N LEU A 84 13.70 12.65 -14.39
CA LEU A 84 12.42 12.05 -14.06
C LEU A 84 11.71 12.81 -12.93
N ILE A 85 12.44 13.28 -11.90
CA ILE A 85 11.85 14.07 -10.82
C ILE A 85 11.24 15.37 -11.35
N HIS A 86 11.91 16.08 -12.27
CA HIS A 86 11.35 17.27 -12.91
C HIS A 86 10.08 16.94 -13.70
N GLN A 87 10.09 15.87 -14.48
CA GLN A 87 8.92 15.43 -15.25
C GLN A 87 7.72 15.07 -14.35
N LEU A 88 7.96 14.36 -13.24
CA LEU A 88 6.91 14.00 -12.28
C LEU A 88 6.35 15.25 -11.58
N TYR A 89 7.21 16.20 -11.23
CA TYR A 89 6.77 17.46 -10.66
C TYR A 89 5.92 18.27 -11.65
N ASP A 90 6.32 18.36 -12.91
CA ASP A 90 5.57 19.05 -13.96
C ASP A 90 4.23 18.36 -14.25
N ALA A 91 4.17 17.03 -14.14
CA ALA A 91 2.94 16.24 -14.20
C ALA A 91 2.01 16.44 -12.99
N GLY A 92 2.44 17.17 -11.96
CA GLY A 92 1.63 17.49 -10.79
C GLY A 92 1.67 16.46 -9.66
N VAL A 93 2.65 15.54 -9.65
CA VAL A 93 2.88 14.62 -8.52
C VAL A 93 3.12 15.42 -7.24
N ASP A 94 2.43 15.03 -6.16
CA ASP A 94 2.44 15.77 -4.90
C ASP A 94 3.70 15.50 -4.06
N ALA A 95 4.20 14.26 -4.06
CA ALA A 95 5.39 13.87 -3.29
C ALA A 95 6.14 12.67 -3.88
N LEU A 96 7.42 12.54 -3.51
CA LEU A 96 8.27 11.40 -3.83
C LEU A 96 8.60 10.58 -2.60
N ILE A 97 8.48 9.26 -2.70
CA ILE A 97 8.96 8.32 -1.68
C ILE A 97 10.39 7.92 -2.03
N VAL A 98 11.36 8.36 -1.24
CA VAL A 98 12.79 8.31 -1.56
C VAL A 98 13.55 7.43 -0.58
N GLN A 99 14.49 6.64 -1.11
CA GLN A 99 15.45 5.87 -0.30
C GLN A 99 16.86 6.47 -0.38
N ASP A 100 17.36 6.70 -1.60
CA ASP A 100 18.74 7.15 -1.81
C ASP A 100 18.90 8.63 -1.42
N LEU A 101 19.71 8.89 -0.39
CA LEU A 101 19.90 10.25 0.12
C LEU A 101 20.71 11.14 -0.83
N GLY A 102 21.31 10.59 -1.89
CA GLY A 102 21.91 11.38 -2.97
C GLY A 102 20.90 12.27 -3.68
N VAL A 103 19.61 11.91 -3.68
CA VAL A 103 18.52 12.75 -4.21
C VAL A 103 18.46 14.12 -3.52
N MET A 104 18.84 14.20 -2.23
CA MET A 104 18.83 15.45 -1.47
C MET A 104 19.87 16.46 -1.96
N GLU A 105 20.90 15.99 -2.67
CA GLU A 105 22.01 16.76 -3.25
C GLU A 105 21.83 17.05 -4.75
N LEU A 106 20.70 16.66 -5.33
CA LEU A 106 20.36 16.94 -6.73
C LEU A 106 19.62 18.28 -6.87
N ASP A 107 19.79 18.91 -8.04
CA ASP A 107 19.01 20.07 -8.44
C ASP A 107 17.61 19.63 -8.91
N ILE A 108 16.69 19.57 -7.95
CA ILE A 108 15.29 19.12 -8.13
C ILE A 108 14.31 20.25 -7.79
N PRO A 109 13.11 20.26 -8.41
CA PRO A 109 12.03 21.18 -8.05
C PRO A 109 11.64 21.05 -6.57
N PRO A 110 10.91 22.03 -6.00
CA PRO A 110 10.52 22.04 -4.59
C PRO A 110 9.40 21.03 -4.26
N ILE A 111 9.52 19.78 -4.73
CA ILE A 111 8.59 18.68 -4.47
C ILE A 111 8.75 18.15 -3.04
N GLU A 112 7.65 17.66 -2.43
CA GLU A 112 7.72 17.02 -1.12
C GLU A 112 8.46 15.68 -1.19
N LEU A 113 9.29 15.42 -0.18
CA LEU A 113 10.06 14.19 -0.07
C LEU A 113 9.63 13.43 1.17
N HIS A 114 9.27 12.16 0.99
CA HIS A 114 8.89 11.22 2.03
C HIS A 114 10.02 10.20 2.21
N ALA A 115 10.52 10.04 3.43
CA ALA A 115 11.59 9.09 3.71
C ALA A 115 11.03 7.67 3.66
N SER A 116 11.43 6.89 2.66
CA SER A 116 11.00 5.51 2.47
C SER A 116 11.32 4.65 3.70
N THR A 117 10.51 3.62 3.94
CA THR A 117 10.81 2.60 4.97
C THR A 117 12.17 1.93 4.73
N GLN A 118 12.69 1.97 3.50
CA GLN A 118 14.04 1.50 3.15
C GLN A 118 15.18 2.38 3.69
N THR A 119 14.89 3.52 4.32
CA THR A 119 15.88 4.35 5.04
C THR A 119 16.13 3.88 6.49
N ASP A 120 15.58 2.72 6.87
CA ASP A 120 15.78 2.05 8.16
C ASP A 120 15.41 2.93 9.39
N ILE A 121 14.21 3.53 9.38
CA ILE A 121 13.71 4.39 10.46
C ILE A 121 13.22 3.56 11.66
N ARG A 122 14.16 2.95 12.38
CA ARG A 122 13.90 2.11 13.59
C ARG A 122 14.24 2.80 14.92
N THR A 123 14.83 3.98 14.88
CA THR A 123 15.27 4.69 16.09
C THR A 123 14.81 6.14 16.07
N LEU A 124 14.61 6.70 17.27
CA LEU A 124 14.29 8.12 17.43
C LEU A 124 15.37 9.02 16.81
N ALA A 125 16.65 8.69 17.01
CA ALA A 125 17.75 9.47 16.46
C ALA A 125 17.74 9.52 14.92
N ARG A 126 17.43 8.39 14.26
CA ARG A 126 17.29 8.34 12.80
C ARG A 126 16.09 9.15 12.33
N ALA A 127 14.95 9.03 13.01
CA ALA A 127 13.74 9.77 12.66
C ALA A 127 13.95 11.30 12.77
N LYS A 128 14.53 11.76 13.89
CA LYS A 128 14.89 13.17 14.09
C LYS A 128 15.84 13.69 13.02
N PHE A 129 16.87 12.91 12.68
CA PHE A 129 17.80 13.30 11.62
C PHE A 129 17.08 13.53 10.28
N LEU A 130 16.25 12.57 9.84
CA LEU A 130 15.54 12.68 8.55
C LEU A 130 14.50 13.80 8.56
N ASP A 131 13.79 13.98 9.67
CA ASP A 131 12.89 15.10 9.88
C ASP A 131 13.60 16.45 9.70
N GLN A 132 14.77 16.60 10.33
CA GLN A 132 15.57 17.82 10.30
C GLN A 132 16.31 18.02 8.97
N ALA A 133 16.61 16.94 8.25
CA ALA A 133 17.25 16.98 6.93
C ALA A 133 16.30 17.45 5.81
N GLY A 134 15.00 17.64 6.10
CA GLY A 134 14.03 18.20 5.17
C GLY A 134 13.03 17.19 4.57
N PHE A 135 12.83 16.03 5.20
CA PHE A 135 11.72 15.14 4.83
C PHE A 135 10.40 15.60 5.46
N SER A 136 9.33 15.64 4.66
CA SER A 136 7.99 16.07 5.11
C SER A 136 7.18 14.95 5.77
N GLN A 137 7.55 13.69 5.51
CA GLN A 137 6.88 12.50 6.01
C GLN A 137 7.89 11.37 6.22
N LEU A 138 7.72 10.60 7.30
CA LEU A 138 8.60 9.50 7.68
C LEU A 138 7.84 8.17 7.64
N VAL A 139 8.25 7.25 6.77
CA VAL A 139 7.67 5.91 6.71
C VAL A 139 8.40 5.01 7.69
N LEU A 140 7.79 4.83 8.87
CA LEU A 140 8.42 4.09 9.96
C LEU A 140 8.54 2.58 9.66
N ALA A 141 9.51 1.95 10.33
CA ALA A 141 9.70 0.51 10.24
C ALA A 141 8.57 -0.26 10.94
N ARG A 142 8.13 -1.37 10.34
CA ARG A 142 6.93 -2.13 10.76
C ARG A 142 7.08 -2.82 12.12
N GLU A 143 8.33 -3.00 12.54
CA GLU A 143 8.74 -3.65 13.79
C GLU A 143 8.70 -2.74 15.02
N LEU A 144 8.40 -1.45 14.87
CA LEU A 144 8.23 -0.54 15.99
C LEU A 144 6.92 -0.79 16.74
N ASN A 145 6.95 -0.62 18.06
CA ASN A 145 5.75 -0.67 18.88
C ASN A 145 5.13 0.74 19.08
N LEU A 146 3.92 0.78 19.62
CA LEU A 146 3.17 2.04 19.85
C LEU A 146 3.96 3.07 20.68
N GLN A 147 4.70 2.62 21.70
CA GLN A 147 5.49 3.52 22.55
C GLN A 147 6.62 4.18 21.76
N GLN A 148 7.32 3.41 20.91
CA GLN A 148 8.37 3.93 20.05
C GLN A 148 7.82 4.88 19.00
N ILE A 149 6.68 4.55 18.38
CA ILE A 149 6.00 5.40 17.40
C ILE A 149 5.61 6.73 18.05
N ARG A 150 5.01 6.70 19.25
CA ARG A 150 4.65 7.90 20.02
C ARG A 150 5.84 8.76 20.38
N ALA A 151 6.95 8.14 20.81
CA ALA A 151 8.18 8.85 21.12
C ALA A 151 8.78 9.54 19.89
N ILE A 152 8.67 8.94 18.71
CA ILE A 152 9.08 9.56 17.45
C ILE A 152 8.15 10.73 17.11
N ALA A 153 6.83 10.51 17.09
CA ALA A 153 5.85 11.53 16.73
C ALA A 153 5.90 12.77 17.64
N ALA A 154 6.24 12.61 18.92
CA ALA A 154 6.38 13.71 19.87
C ALA A 154 7.62 14.61 19.61
N GLU A 155 8.59 14.11 18.85
CA GLU A 155 9.93 14.68 18.72
C GLU A 155 10.30 15.02 17.26
N THR A 156 9.33 14.90 16.35
CA THR A 156 9.47 15.21 14.92
C THR A 156 8.29 16.04 14.44
N ASP A 157 8.53 16.91 13.45
CA ASP A 157 7.47 17.68 12.81
C ASP A 157 6.88 17.02 11.56
N ALA A 158 7.66 16.17 10.88
CA ALA A 158 7.22 15.38 9.75
C ALA A 158 6.03 14.48 10.12
N ALA A 159 5.13 14.30 9.15
CA ALA A 159 4.03 13.36 9.31
C ALA A 159 4.55 11.92 9.47
N ILE A 160 3.91 11.16 10.35
CA ILE A 160 4.26 9.75 10.56
C ILE A 160 3.37 8.88 9.68
N GLU A 161 4.02 8.10 8.81
CA GLU A 161 3.40 7.07 7.97
C GLU A 161 3.72 5.69 8.53
N PHE A 162 2.71 4.83 8.65
CA PHE A 162 2.87 3.46 9.14
C PHE A 162 2.10 2.44 8.27
N PHE A 163 2.69 1.27 8.05
CA PHE A 163 2.01 0.20 7.31
C PHE A 163 0.94 -0.46 8.18
N ILE A 164 -0.30 -0.48 7.67
CA ILE A 164 -1.45 -1.07 8.38
C ILE A 164 -1.90 -2.41 7.81
N HIS A 165 -1.52 -2.74 6.58
CA HIS A 165 -2.00 -3.95 5.93
C HIS A 165 -1.01 -4.51 4.89
N GLY A 166 -1.11 -5.80 4.60
CA GLY A 166 -0.45 -6.46 3.47
C GLY A 166 0.83 -7.22 3.83
N ALA A 167 1.55 -7.70 2.83
CA ALA A 167 2.65 -8.64 3.04
C ALA A 167 3.78 -8.05 3.93
N LEU A 168 4.14 -8.77 5.01
CA LEU A 168 5.30 -8.42 5.83
C LEU A 168 6.61 -8.90 5.19
N CYS A 169 7.56 -7.98 5.05
CA CYS A 169 8.95 -8.35 4.86
C CYS A 169 9.50 -8.90 6.18
N VAL A 170 10.21 -10.03 6.13
CA VAL A 170 10.88 -10.57 7.32
C VAL A 170 12.08 -9.70 7.71
N ALA A 171 12.80 -9.15 6.73
CA ALA A 171 13.99 -8.34 6.96
C ALA A 171 13.63 -6.91 7.37
N PHE A 172 14.55 -6.26 8.09
CA PHE A 172 14.54 -4.79 8.19
C PHE A 172 14.61 -4.18 6.79
N SER A 173 13.78 -3.18 6.55
CA SER A 173 13.62 -2.62 5.22
C SER A 173 14.90 -1.88 4.80
N GLY A 174 15.38 -2.14 3.59
CA GLY A 174 16.70 -1.67 3.13
C GLY A 174 17.89 -2.52 3.60
N GLN A 175 17.69 -3.50 4.48
CA GLN A 175 18.79 -4.28 5.10
C GLN A 175 18.83 -5.75 4.65
N CYS A 176 18.39 -6.02 3.41
CA CYS A 176 18.25 -7.37 2.86
C CYS A 176 19.05 -7.56 1.57
N ASN A 177 20.23 -8.15 1.73
CA ASN A 177 21.20 -8.41 0.67
C ASN A 177 21.24 -9.89 0.24
N ILE A 178 20.44 -10.76 0.86
CA ILE A 178 20.40 -12.21 0.57
C ILE A 178 20.15 -12.52 -0.91
N SER A 179 19.25 -11.75 -1.54
CA SER A 179 18.91 -11.90 -2.95
C SER A 179 20.13 -11.60 -3.83
N HIS A 180 20.84 -10.52 -3.52
CA HIS A 180 22.04 -10.12 -4.24
C HIS A 180 23.15 -11.14 -4.06
N ALA A 181 23.42 -11.52 -2.81
CA ALA A 181 24.45 -12.49 -2.44
C ALA A 181 24.33 -13.83 -3.17
N GLN A 182 23.10 -14.32 -3.34
CA GLN A 182 22.82 -15.66 -3.88
C GLN A 182 22.55 -15.69 -5.39
N THR A 183 22.04 -14.59 -5.96
CA THR A 183 21.50 -14.57 -7.34
C THR A 183 21.91 -13.36 -8.18
N GLY A 184 22.56 -12.35 -7.58
CA GLY A 184 22.85 -11.07 -8.24
C GLY A 184 21.65 -10.13 -8.39
N ARG A 185 20.45 -10.56 -8.00
CA ARG A 185 19.23 -9.74 -8.02
C ARG A 185 19.13 -8.88 -6.77
N SER A 186 19.03 -7.56 -6.87
CA SER A 186 18.99 -6.66 -5.70
C SER A 186 17.56 -6.33 -5.26
N ALA A 187 17.24 -6.68 -4.00
CA ALA A 187 15.98 -6.28 -3.36
C ALA A 187 15.90 -4.76 -3.12
N ASN A 188 17.04 -4.11 -2.88
CA ASN A 188 17.15 -2.65 -2.74
C ASN A 188 17.01 -1.90 -4.08
N ARG A 189 17.01 -2.63 -5.19
CA ARG A 189 16.73 -2.13 -6.55
C ARG A 189 15.44 -2.69 -7.15
N GLY A 190 14.59 -3.28 -6.31
CA GLY A 190 13.25 -3.73 -6.70
C GLY A 190 13.16 -5.09 -7.37
N ASP A 191 14.26 -5.84 -7.44
CA ASP A 191 14.33 -7.18 -7.99
C ASP A 191 14.66 -8.22 -6.89
N CYS A 192 13.70 -8.44 -5.98
CA CYS A 192 13.85 -9.40 -4.89
C CYS A 192 13.57 -10.84 -5.36
N SER A 193 14.47 -11.78 -5.07
CA SER A 193 14.30 -13.21 -5.36
C SER A 193 13.28 -13.94 -4.48
N GLN A 194 12.79 -13.29 -3.42
CA GLN A 194 11.90 -13.89 -2.42
C GLN A 194 12.52 -15.11 -1.71
N ALA A 195 13.84 -15.11 -1.47
CA ALA A 195 14.54 -16.17 -0.75
C ALA A 195 13.88 -16.54 0.60
N CYS A 196 13.32 -15.56 1.31
CA CYS A 196 12.59 -15.80 2.56
C CYS A 196 11.33 -16.67 2.42
N ARG A 197 10.84 -16.92 1.21
CA ARG A 197 9.68 -17.78 0.92
C ARG A 197 10.08 -19.21 0.54
N LEU A 198 11.37 -19.53 0.41
CA LEU A 198 11.83 -20.89 0.14
C LEU A 198 11.69 -21.80 1.36
N PRO A 199 11.55 -23.13 1.17
CA PRO A 199 11.60 -24.09 2.27
C PRO A 199 13.05 -24.29 2.74
N TYR A 200 13.24 -24.32 4.06
CA TYR A 200 14.53 -24.50 4.71
C TYR A 200 14.48 -25.59 5.79
N THR A 201 15.62 -26.24 6.00
CA THR A 201 15.88 -27.10 7.15
C THR A 201 16.70 -26.31 8.19
N LEU A 202 16.19 -26.21 9.41
CA LEU A 202 16.86 -25.57 10.54
C LEU A 202 17.61 -26.61 11.37
N LYS A 203 18.91 -26.38 11.56
CA LYS A 203 19.75 -27.18 12.47
C LYS A 203 20.29 -26.35 13.61
N ASP A 204 20.45 -26.96 14.78
CA ASP A 204 21.12 -26.34 15.92
C ASP A 204 22.66 -26.48 15.84
N ASP A 205 23.35 -25.99 16.87
CA ASP A 205 24.82 -26.03 17.00
C ASP A 205 25.39 -27.45 17.12
N GLN A 206 24.54 -28.45 17.37
CA GLN A 206 24.90 -29.87 17.45
C GLN A 206 24.53 -30.63 16.16
N GLY A 207 24.03 -29.93 15.13
CA GLY A 207 23.59 -30.53 13.87
C GLY A 207 22.23 -31.23 13.93
N ARG A 208 21.49 -31.12 15.04
CA ARG A 208 20.16 -31.72 15.19
C ARG A 208 19.14 -30.90 14.41
N VAL A 209 18.24 -31.59 13.71
CA VAL A 209 17.17 -30.95 12.94
C VAL A 209 16.09 -30.45 13.89
N VAL A 210 15.91 -29.13 13.94
CA VAL A 210 14.86 -28.44 14.71
C VAL A 210 13.58 -28.34 13.89
N ALA A 211 13.70 -28.04 12.59
CA ALA A 211 12.60 -28.01 11.64
C ALA A 211 13.08 -28.47 10.28
N PHE A 212 12.26 -29.27 9.58
CA PHE A 212 12.60 -29.88 8.30
C PHE A 212 11.70 -29.35 7.19
N GLU A 213 12.32 -28.76 6.15
CA GLU A 213 11.66 -28.24 4.95
C GLU A 213 10.42 -27.37 5.24
N LYS A 214 10.63 -26.28 5.99
CA LYS A 214 9.59 -25.31 6.35
C LYS A 214 9.91 -23.91 5.81
N HIS A 215 8.88 -23.10 5.60
CA HIS A 215 9.04 -21.70 5.16
C HIS A 215 9.38 -20.79 6.35
N LEU A 216 10.52 -21.05 6.98
CA LEU A 216 10.89 -20.50 8.30
C LEU A 216 11.03 -18.97 8.34
N LEU A 217 11.33 -18.35 7.19
CA LEU A 217 11.47 -16.91 7.04
C LEU A 217 10.24 -16.25 6.41
N SER A 218 9.18 -17.03 6.14
CA SER A 218 7.93 -16.55 5.58
C SER A 218 7.06 -16.00 6.71
N MET A 219 6.67 -14.74 6.60
CA MET A 219 5.79 -14.06 7.56
C MET A 219 4.33 -14.14 7.12
N LYS A 220 3.41 -14.14 8.09
CA LYS A 220 2.00 -13.79 7.89
C LYS A 220 1.87 -12.33 7.41
N ASP A 221 0.72 -11.95 6.88
CA ASP A 221 0.48 -10.59 6.40
C ASP A 221 0.14 -9.67 7.59
N ASN A 222 0.53 -8.39 7.48
CA ASN A 222 0.21 -7.35 8.45
C ASN A 222 -1.30 -7.07 8.43
N ASN A 223 -1.90 -6.93 9.61
CA ASN A 223 -3.26 -6.43 9.76
C ASN A 223 -3.36 -5.63 11.06
N GLN A 224 -3.53 -4.31 10.94
CA GLN A 224 -3.63 -3.38 12.06
C GLN A 224 -5.06 -2.92 12.35
N THR A 225 -6.08 -3.61 11.83
CA THR A 225 -7.50 -3.24 12.02
C THR A 225 -7.82 -2.98 13.49
N ALA A 226 -7.39 -3.88 14.38
CA ALA A 226 -7.63 -3.77 15.83
C ALA A 226 -6.83 -2.66 16.53
N ASN A 227 -5.82 -2.06 15.87
CA ASN A 227 -4.89 -1.11 16.47
C ASN A 227 -5.00 0.31 15.87
N LEU A 228 -5.97 0.58 14.99
CA LEU A 228 -6.05 1.86 14.27
C LEU A 228 -6.19 3.06 15.22
N ALA A 229 -7.09 2.98 16.21
CA ALA A 229 -7.27 4.06 17.19
C ALA A 229 -5.98 4.31 17.99
N ASP A 230 -5.32 3.24 18.44
CA ASP A 230 -4.04 3.34 19.16
C ASP A 230 -2.93 3.94 18.29
N LEU A 231 -2.90 3.64 17.00
CA LEU A 231 -1.96 4.22 16.04
C LEU A 231 -2.24 5.71 15.81
N VAL A 232 -3.52 6.12 15.70
CA VAL A 232 -3.92 7.53 15.65
C VAL A 232 -3.42 8.28 16.89
N ASP A 233 -3.63 7.70 18.09
CA ASP A 233 -3.21 8.29 19.37
C ASP A 233 -1.68 8.23 19.58
N ALA A 234 -0.98 7.31 18.91
CA ALA A 234 0.47 7.29 18.86
C ALA A 234 1.05 8.37 17.90
N GLY A 235 0.20 9.08 17.14
CA GLY A 235 0.62 10.17 16.25
C GLY A 235 0.78 9.76 14.78
N VAL A 236 0.36 8.56 14.38
CA VAL A 236 0.30 8.18 12.96
C VAL A 236 -0.76 9.03 12.25
N ARG A 237 -0.43 9.54 11.07
CA ARG A 237 -1.33 10.35 10.24
C ARG A 237 -1.54 9.80 8.84
N SER A 238 -0.57 9.05 8.30
CA SER A 238 -0.72 8.34 7.03
C SER A 238 -0.72 6.82 7.26
N PHE A 239 -1.82 6.17 6.88
CA PHE A 239 -2.07 4.75 7.09
C PHE A 239 -1.89 4.01 5.77
N LYS A 240 -0.73 3.35 5.62
CA LYS A 240 -0.32 2.77 4.35
C LYS A 240 -0.70 1.31 4.18
N ILE A 241 -1.35 0.99 3.07
CA ILE A 241 -1.61 -0.38 2.64
C ILE A 241 -0.44 -0.85 1.76
N GLU A 242 0.17 -2.00 2.07
CA GLU A 242 1.18 -2.63 1.19
C GLU A 242 0.49 -3.45 0.10
N GLY A 243 0.81 -3.20 -1.17
CA GLY A 243 0.23 -4.01 -2.24
C GLY A 243 0.48 -3.58 -3.67
N ARG A 244 1.63 -2.97 -4.01
CA ARG A 244 1.85 -2.43 -5.37
C ARG A 244 1.81 -3.46 -6.51
N TYR A 245 1.91 -4.76 -6.21
CA TYR A 245 1.72 -5.86 -7.18
C TYR A 245 0.34 -6.53 -7.12
N LYS A 246 -0.52 -6.08 -6.21
CA LYS A 246 -1.84 -6.65 -6.01
C LYS A 246 -2.78 -6.21 -7.12
N ASP A 247 -3.79 -7.02 -7.35
CA ASP A 247 -4.81 -6.73 -8.34
C ASP A 247 -5.83 -5.70 -7.83
N MET A 248 -6.72 -5.30 -8.74
CA MET A 248 -7.78 -4.34 -8.46
C MET A 248 -8.71 -4.83 -7.33
N GLY A 249 -9.05 -6.12 -7.30
CA GLY A 249 -9.96 -6.68 -6.30
C GLY A 249 -9.40 -6.54 -4.88
N TYR A 250 -8.11 -6.81 -4.70
CA TYR A 250 -7.41 -6.56 -3.44
C TYR A 250 -7.46 -5.07 -3.05
N VAL A 251 -7.10 -4.17 -3.96
CA VAL A 251 -7.03 -2.73 -3.65
C VAL A 251 -8.41 -2.17 -3.31
N LYS A 252 -9.45 -2.51 -4.08
CA LYS A 252 -10.84 -2.12 -3.78
C LYS A 252 -11.26 -2.57 -2.39
N ASN A 253 -11.04 -3.84 -2.09
CA ASN A 253 -11.45 -4.46 -0.83
C ASN A 253 -10.75 -3.86 0.39
N ILE A 254 -9.41 -3.84 0.36
CA ILE A 254 -8.63 -3.40 1.50
C ILE A 254 -8.79 -1.88 1.70
N THR A 255 -8.86 -1.08 0.63
CA THR A 255 -9.12 0.36 0.78
C THR A 255 -10.49 0.60 1.40
N ALA A 256 -11.55 -0.07 0.92
CA ALA A 256 -12.89 0.06 1.47
C ALA A 256 -12.98 -0.38 2.95
N HIS A 257 -12.30 -1.47 3.32
CA HIS A 257 -12.20 -1.94 4.70
C HIS A 257 -11.64 -0.83 5.60
N TYR A 258 -10.45 -0.33 5.30
CA TYR A 258 -9.80 0.68 6.15
C TYR A 258 -10.46 2.05 6.07
N ARG A 259 -11.11 2.41 4.96
CA ARG A 259 -11.91 3.64 4.87
C ARG A 259 -13.03 3.61 5.89
N LYS A 260 -13.78 2.51 5.94
CA LYS A 260 -14.88 2.32 6.90
C LYS A 260 -14.40 2.40 8.35
N GLU A 261 -13.28 1.76 8.68
CA GLU A 261 -12.72 1.80 10.03
C GLU A 261 -12.22 3.20 10.42
N LEU A 262 -11.58 3.93 9.49
CA LEU A 262 -11.13 5.30 9.74
C LEU A 262 -12.30 6.30 9.84
N ASP A 263 -13.35 6.12 9.04
CA ASP A 263 -14.56 6.96 9.12
C ASP A 263 -15.27 6.78 10.47
N ALA A 264 -15.35 5.55 10.99
CA ALA A 264 -15.88 5.30 12.33
C ALA A 264 -15.06 6.01 13.43
N ILE A 265 -13.73 6.09 13.27
CA ILE A 265 -12.87 6.84 14.20
C ILE A 265 -13.15 8.36 14.09
N LEU A 266 -13.27 8.88 12.86
CA LEU A 266 -13.52 10.30 12.62
C LEU A 266 -14.88 10.77 13.16
N GLU A 267 -15.92 9.94 13.04
CA GLU A 267 -17.25 10.22 13.62
C GLU A 267 -17.19 10.41 15.14
N GLY A 268 -16.31 9.68 15.84
CA GLY A 268 -16.08 9.81 17.27
C GLY A 268 -15.05 10.87 17.69
N ARG A 269 -14.37 11.52 16.73
CA ARG A 269 -13.22 12.40 16.97
C ARG A 269 -13.31 13.69 16.14
N PRO A 270 -14.13 14.68 16.54
CA PRO A 270 -14.32 15.93 15.80
C PRO A 270 -13.06 16.83 15.77
N ASP A 271 -12.03 16.52 16.56
CA ASP A 271 -10.71 17.15 16.48
C ASP A 271 -9.91 16.69 15.25
N LEU A 272 -10.35 15.63 14.57
CA LEU A 272 -9.71 15.05 13.40
C LEU A 272 -10.54 15.30 12.13
N ALA A 273 -9.87 15.27 10.98
CA ALA A 273 -10.48 15.43 9.67
C ALA A 273 -9.89 14.44 8.65
N ARG A 274 -10.59 14.25 7.53
CA ARG A 274 -10.08 13.49 6.38
C ARG A 274 -9.03 14.32 5.65
N ALA A 275 -8.04 13.65 5.07
CA ALA A 275 -7.01 14.31 4.27
C ALA A 275 -7.47 14.71 2.86
N SER A 276 -8.62 14.20 2.40
CA SER A 276 -9.17 14.49 1.08
C SER A 276 -10.72 14.54 1.08
N SER A 277 -11.30 14.83 -0.08
CA SER A 277 -12.70 15.21 -0.26
C SER A 277 -13.65 14.05 -0.54
N GLY A 278 -14.91 14.20 -0.18
CA GLY A 278 -15.99 13.33 -0.60
C GLY A 278 -16.15 12.07 0.25
N ARG A 279 -17.39 11.63 0.39
CA ARG A 279 -17.77 10.39 1.08
C ARG A 279 -17.89 9.26 0.08
N THR A 280 -17.51 8.07 0.49
CA THR A 280 -17.57 6.87 -0.33
C THR A 280 -18.72 5.98 0.12
N GLU A 281 -19.57 5.60 -0.82
CA GLU A 281 -20.54 4.53 -0.65
C GLU A 281 -20.00 3.25 -1.30
N HIS A 282 -20.05 2.13 -0.60
CA HIS A 282 -19.59 0.83 -1.09
C HIS A 282 -20.79 -0.08 -1.41
N PHE A 283 -20.80 -0.67 -2.59
CA PHE A 283 -21.84 -1.60 -3.05
C PHE A 283 -21.48 -3.07 -2.82
N PHE A 284 -20.52 -3.32 -1.92
CA PHE A 284 -20.12 -4.63 -1.45
C PHE A 284 -19.69 -4.53 0.02
N VAL A 285 -19.61 -5.67 0.70
CA VAL A 285 -19.08 -5.73 2.07
C VAL A 285 -17.59 -6.04 1.98
N PRO A 286 -16.70 -5.10 2.37
CA PRO A 286 -15.27 -5.37 2.41
C PRO A 286 -14.94 -6.38 3.51
N ASP A 287 -13.98 -7.25 3.21
CA ASP A 287 -13.54 -8.33 4.09
C ASP A 287 -12.07 -8.67 3.78
N PRO A 288 -11.11 -8.32 4.67
CA PRO A 288 -9.70 -8.52 4.41
C PRO A 288 -9.32 -9.99 4.20
N ASP A 289 -10.11 -10.91 4.75
CA ASP A 289 -9.88 -12.36 4.70
C ASP A 289 -10.32 -12.98 3.35
N LYS A 290 -11.11 -12.26 2.54
CA LYS A 290 -11.55 -12.70 1.20
C LYS A 290 -10.56 -12.43 0.07
N THR A 291 -9.47 -11.73 0.36
CA THR A 291 -8.41 -11.45 -0.61
C THR A 291 -7.10 -12.08 -0.17
N PHE A 292 -6.14 -12.23 -1.08
CA PHE A 292 -4.93 -12.99 -0.80
C PHE A 292 -4.12 -12.47 0.40
N HIS A 293 -3.97 -13.34 1.41
CA HIS A 293 -3.10 -13.16 2.58
C HIS A 293 -2.47 -14.49 3.02
N ARG A 294 -1.49 -14.51 3.94
CA ARG A 294 -0.90 -15.75 4.53
C ARG A 294 -1.26 -15.91 6.00
N GLY A 295 -2.53 -15.71 6.34
CA GLY A 295 -2.92 -15.40 7.71
C GLY A 295 -2.53 -13.96 8.08
N SER A 296 -2.93 -13.53 9.26
CA SER A 296 -2.77 -12.16 9.73
C SER A 296 -1.95 -12.09 11.02
N THR A 297 -1.27 -10.96 11.21
CA THR A 297 -0.58 -10.60 12.45
C THR A 297 -0.50 -9.07 12.54
N ASP A 298 -0.51 -8.52 13.74
CA ASP A 298 -0.15 -7.12 14.02
C ASP A 298 1.37 -6.95 14.22
N TYR A 299 2.11 -8.02 13.97
CA TYR A 299 3.55 -8.15 14.13
C TYR A 299 4.02 -7.87 15.56
N PHE A 300 4.42 -6.64 15.87
CA PHE A 300 4.97 -6.22 17.16
C PHE A 300 4.45 -4.86 17.64
N VAL A 301 3.34 -4.36 17.08
CA VAL A 301 2.79 -3.04 17.43
C VAL A 301 2.42 -2.96 18.92
N THR A 302 1.84 -4.04 19.44
CA THR A 302 1.51 -4.22 20.87
C THR A 302 2.63 -5.00 21.57
N ASP A 303 2.63 -6.33 21.40
CA ASP A 303 3.54 -7.26 22.05
C ASP A 303 4.14 -8.26 21.06
N ARG A 304 5.20 -8.97 21.50
CA ARG A 304 5.79 -10.05 20.70
C ARG A 304 4.89 -11.29 20.72
N LYS A 305 4.41 -11.70 19.55
CA LYS A 305 3.61 -12.92 19.36
C LYS A 305 4.46 -14.10 18.90
N VAL A 306 4.05 -15.31 19.27
CA VAL A 306 4.72 -16.57 18.89
C VAL A 306 4.42 -16.94 17.43
N ASP A 307 3.18 -16.74 17.01
CA ASP A 307 2.65 -17.23 15.73
C ASP A 307 2.53 -16.12 14.66
N ILE A 308 3.69 -15.57 14.30
CA ILE A 308 3.84 -14.52 13.26
C ILE A 308 4.33 -15.06 11.92
N GLY A 309 4.78 -16.32 11.89
CA GLY A 309 5.32 -16.98 10.70
C GLY A 309 4.25 -17.77 9.94
N ALA A 310 4.35 -17.80 8.62
CA ALA A 310 3.57 -18.65 7.73
C ALA A 310 4.44 -19.84 7.28
N PHE A 311 4.76 -20.74 8.23
CA PHE A 311 5.77 -21.79 8.03
C PHE A 311 5.31 -22.96 7.17
N ASP A 312 3.99 -23.19 7.10
CA ASP A 312 3.40 -24.32 6.38
C ASP A 312 3.20 -24.03 4.89
N SER A 313 2.85 -22.80 4.53
CA SER A 313 2.70 -22.39 3.14
C SER A 313 3.01 -20.89 2.95
N PRO A 314 3.74 -20.51 1.88
CA PRO A 314 3.93 -19.13 1.49
C PRO A 314 2.83 -18.66 0.53
N THR A 315 1.75 -19.42 0.33
CA THR A 315 0.62 -19.10 -0.54
C THR A 315 -0.67 -18.92 0.28
N PHE A 316 -1.67 -18.28 -0.33
CA PHE A 316 -2.99 -18.16 0.29
C PHE A 316 -3.74 -19.48 0.20
N THR A 317 -3.99 -20.10 1.35
CA THR A 317 -4.78 -21.33 1.47
C THR A 317 -6.29 -21.07 1.50
N GLY A 318 -6.73 -19.81 1.51
CA GLY A 318 -8.15 -19.49 1.64
C GLY A 318 -8.69 -19.66 3.05
N LEU A 319 -9.97 -19.36 3.20
CA LEU A 319 -10.70 -19.49 4.46
C LEU A 319 -11.24 -20.90 4.62
N PRO A 320 -11.15 -21.51 5.82
CA PRO A 320 -11.85 -22.75 6.09
C PRO A 320 -13.35 -22.56 5.83
N VAL A 321 -13.94 -23.45 5.05
CA VAL A 321 -15.38 -23.42 4.73
C VAL A 321 -16.07 -24.73 5.03
N GLY A 322 -15.35 -25.76 5.50
CA GLY A 322 -15.95 -27.04 5.82
C GLY A 322 -15.01 -28.22 5.60
N VAL A 323 -15.58 -29.35 5.21
CA VAL A 323 -14.85 -30.61 5.03
C VAL A 323 -15.30 -31.37 3.76
N VAL A 324 -14.38 -32.15 3.22
CA VAL A 324 -14.66 -33.14 2.18
C VAL A 324 -15.02 -34.46 2.85
N GLU A 325 -16.29 -34.84 2.83
CA GLU A 325 -16.79 -36.11 3.40
C GLU A 325 -16.34 -37.30 2.53
N LYS A 326 -16.43 -37.15 1.20
CA LYS A 326 -16.14 -38.24 0.25
C LYS A 326 -15.61 -37.73 -1.08
N VAL A 327 -14.63 -38.45 -1.62
CA VAL A 327 -14.09 -38.22 -2.96
C VAL A 327 -14.62 -39.30 -3.91
N GLY A 328 -15.35 -38.87 -4.94
CA GLY A 328 -15.84 -39.70 -6.03
C GLY A 328 -14.85 -39.78 -7.20
N LYS A 329 -15.29 -40.33 -8.33
CA LYS A 329 -14.47 -40.41 -9.56
C LYS A 329 -14.28 -39.05 -10.25
N ARG A 330 -15.31 -38.20 -10.18
CA ARG A 330 -15.35 -36.87 -10.85
C ARG A 330 -15.86 -35.76 -9.93
N ASP A 331 -16.29 -36.10 -8.73
CA ASP A 331 -16.93 -35.17 -7.81
C ASP A 331 -16.49 -35.39 -6.36
N LEU A 332 -16.91 -34.47 -5.52
CA LEU A 332 -16.70 -34.45 -4.08
C LEU A 332 -18.07 -34.31 -3.41
N GLN A 333 -18.27 -35.02 -2.30
CA GLN A 333 -19.32 -34.70 -1.35
C GLN A 333 -18.68 -33.87 -0.24
N VAL A 334 -19.18 -32.67 -0.04
CA VAL A 334 -18.64 -31.72 0.94
C VAL A 334 -19.74 -31.22 1.86
N VAL A 335 -19.37 -30.91 3.09
CA VAL A 335 -20.22 -30.22 4.07
C VAL A 335 -19.54 -28.90 4.40
N THR A 336 -20.28 -27.81 4.30
CA THR A 336 -19.78 -26.45 4.52
C THR A 336 -20.61 -25.69 5.54
N ASP A 337 -19.98 -24.72 6.22
CA ASP A 337 -20.66 -23.72 7.07
C ASP A 337 -21.23 -22.54 6.25
N VAL A 338 -20.68 -22.32 5.06
CA VAL A 338 -21.13 -21.27 4.14
C VAL A 338 -21.68 -21.87 2.84
N PRO A 339 -22.63 -21.19 2.17
CA PRO A 339 -23.06 -21.59 0.83
C PRO A 339 -21.90 -21.55 -0.18
N LEU A 340 -21.87 -22.54 -1.06
CA LEU A 340 -20.97 -22.59 -2.21
C LEU A 340 -21.69 -22.17 -3.50
N THR A 341 -20.96 -21.56 -4.43
CA THR A 341 -21.46 -21.22 -5.76
C THR A 341 -20.58 -21.80 -6.86
N ASN A 342 -21.17 -22.03 -8.04
CA ASN A 342 -20.40 -22.34 -9.24
C ASN A 342 -19.34 -21.26 -9.47
N GLY A 343 -18.13 -21.69 -9.79
CA GLY A 343 -16.98 -20.82 -9.93
C GLY A 343 -16.29 -20.49 -8.61
N ASP A 344 -16.62 -21.06 -7.45
CA ASP A 344 -15.78 -20.86 -6.27
C ASP A 344 -14.39 -21.51 -6.47
N GLY A 345 -13.35 -20.87 -5.94
CA GLY A 345 -12.02 -21.47 -5.82
C GLY A 345 -11.92 -22.19 -4.49
N LEU A 346 -11.75 -23.51 -4.54
CA LEU A 346 -11.64 -24.36 -3.37
C LEU A 346 -10.27 -25.02 -3.35
N ASN A 347 -9.78 -25.33 -2.16
CA ASN A 347 -8.53 -26.05 -2.01
C ASN A 347 -8.50 -26.90 -0.73
N VAL A 348 -7.59 -27.86 -0.75
CA VAL A 348 -7.28 -28.77 0.36
C VAL A 348 -5.77 -28.85 0.51
N LEU A 349 -5.32 -29.20 1.72
CA LEU A 349 -3.90 -29.41 1.97
C LEU A 349 -3.55 -30.91 1.92
N VAL A 350 -2.73 -31.33 0.96
CA VAL A 350 -2.27 -32.72 0.82
C VAL A 350 -0.77 -32.79 1.09
N LYS A 351 -0.36 -33.43 2.19
CA LYS A 351 1.06 -33.52 2.58
C LYS A 351 1.81 -32.17 2.56
N ARG A 352 1.15 -31.08 2.95
CA ARG A 352 1.63 -29.67 2.96
C ARG A 352 1.62 -28.97 1.59
N GLU A 353 1.16 -29.61 0.53
CA GLU A 353 0.92 -28.96 -0.76
C GLU A 353 -0.53 -28.50 -0.84
N VAL A 354 -0.73 -27.28 -1.32
CA VAL A 354 -2.06 -26.72 -1.57
C VAL A 354 -2.57 -27.26 -2.90
N VAL A 355 -3.62 -28.08 -2.85
CA VAL A 355 -4.27 -28.64 -4.03
C VAL A 355 -5.55 -27.84 -4.27
N GLY A 356 -5.48 -26.87 -5.17
CA GLY A 356 -6.59 -25.99 -5.54
C GLY A 356 -7.35 -26.47 -6.78
N PHE A 357 -8.64 -26.19 -6.83
CA PHE A 357 -9.51 -26.44 -7.97
C PHE A 357 -10.65 -25.41 -8.03
N ARG A 358 -11.27 -25.25 -9.20
CA ARG A 358 -12.48 -24.44 -9.37
C ARG A 358 -13.69 -25.34 -9.27
N ALA A 359 -14.68 -24.99 -8.46
CA ALA A 359 -15.97 -25.67 -8.42
C ALA A 359 -16.75 -25.35 -9.70
N ASN A 360 -16.62 -26.18 -10.74
CA ASN A 360 -17.37 -25.99 -11.99
C ASN A 360 -18.88 -26.14 -11.75
N ILE A 361 -19.25 -27.13 -10.93
CA ILE A 361 -20.62 -27.33 -10.43
C ILE A 361 -20.57 -27.44 -8.91
N ALA A 362 -21.36 -26.62 -8.21
CA ALA A 362 -21.65 -26.73 -6.79
C ALA A 362 -23.15 -27.01 -6.63
N GLU A 363 -23.52 -28.30 -6.61
CA GLU A 363 -24.92 -28.74 -6.58
C GLU A 363 -25.37 -28.95 -5.11
N PRO A 364 -26.33 -28.16 -4.59
CA PRO A 364 -26.83 -28.33 -3.23
C PRO A 364 -27.56 -29.68 -3.10
N ARG A 365 -27.26 -30.41 -2.02
CA ARG A 365 -27.86 -31.71 -1.70
C ARG A 365 -28.74 -31.68 -0.45
N GLY A 366 -28.58 -30.66 0.38
CA GLY A 366 -29.40 -30.44 1.56
C GLY A 366 -28.76 -29.42 2.49
N GLN A 367 -29.52 -29.00 3.49
CA GLN A 367 -29.04 -28.15 4.57
C GLN A 367 -29.55 -28.75 5.89
N PHE A 368 -28.75 -28.68 6.94
CA PHE A 368 -29.07 -29.25 8.25
C PHE A 368 -28.44 -28.40 9.35
N GLU A 369 -28.87 -28.61 10.58
CA GLU A 369 -28.30 -27.93 11.76
C GLU A 369 -27.41 -28.92 12.51
N GLU A 370 -26.22 -28.47 12.91
CA GLU A 370 -25.26 -29.22 13.71
C GLU A 370 -24.62 -28.26 14.72
N ASP A 371 -24.66 -28.60 16.01
CA ASP A 371 -24.19 -27.76 17.12
C ASP A 371 -24.76 -26.33 17.13
N GLY A 372 -26.04 -26.17 16.74
CA GLY A 372 -26.71 -24.87 16.66
C GLY A 372 -26.27 -24.01 15.46
N GLN A 373 -25.48 -24.57 14.53
CA GLN A 373 -25.00 -23.88 13.34
C GLN A 373 -25.58 -24.51 12.07
N GLN A 374 -25.97 -23.66 11.13
CA GLN A 374 -26.42 -24.10 9.81
C GLN A 374 -25.25 -24.70 9.02
N ARG A 375 -25.48 -25.88 8.46
CA ARG A 375 -24.57 -26.59 7.55
C ARG A 375 -25.22 -26.83 6.20
N TYR A 376 -24.40 -26.91 5.16
CA TYR A 376 -24.81 -27.15 3.79
C TYR A 376 -24.07 -28.35 3.22
N ARG A 377 -24.79 -29.32 2.64
CA ARG A 377 -24.19 -30.43 1.92
C ARG A 377 -24.24 -30.16 0.42
N TYR A 378 -23.10 -30.29 -0.25
CA TYR A 378 -22.96 -30.11 -1.69
C TYR A 378 -22.34 -31.32 -2.37
N ARG A 379 -22.74 -31.58 -3.61
CA ARG A 379 -21.93 -32.32 -4.59
C ARG A 379 -21.16 -31.29 -5.40
N VAL A 380 -19.84 -31.31 -5.32
CA VAL A 380 -18.95 -30.41 -6.05
C VAL A 380 -18.25 -31.15 -7.17
N GLU A 381 -18.39 -30.67 -8.40
CA GLU A 381 -17.64 -31.15 -9.56
C GLU A 381 -16.53 -30.13 -9.90
N PRO A 382 -15.25 -30.49 -9.71
CA PRO A 382 -14.13 -29.65 -10.11
C PRO A 382 -14.06 -29.42 -11.62
N ASN A 383 -13.48 -28.30 -12.05
CA ASN A 383 -13.18 -28.03 -13.47
C ASN A 383 -12.19 -29.05 -14.07
N GLU A 384 -11.25 -29.47 -13.25
CA GLU A 384 -10.33 -30.58 -13.48
C GLU A 384 -10.19 -31.31 -12.14
N MET A 385 -10.03 -32.63 -12.15
CA MET A 385 -9.89 -33.43 -10.93
C MET A 385 -8.40 -33.60 -10.58
N PRO A 386 -7.80 -32.77 -9.71
CA PRO A 386 -6.40 -32.92 -9.35
C PRO A 386 -6.10 -34.27 -8.71
N GLU A 387 -4.99 -34.90 -9.11
CA GLU A 387 -4.56 -36.21 -8.57
C GLU A 387 -4.43 -36.23 -7.05
N GLY A 388 -4.09 -35.08 -6.45
CA GLY A 388 -3.99 -34.92 -5.00
C GLY A 388 -5.30 -35.22 -4.26
N LEU A 389 -6.47 -34.99 -4.88
CA LEU A 389 -7.77 -35.21 -4.24
C LEU A 389 -8.04 -36.68 -3.95
N HIS A 390 -7.49 -37.60 -4.75
CA HIS A 390 -7.65 -39.04 -4.51
C HIS A 390 -6.89 -39.56 -3.28
N LYS A 391 -6.01 -38.73 -2.70
CA LYS A 391 -5.22 -39.06 -1.51
C LYS A 391 -5.89 -38.59 -0.21
N LEU A 392 -7.06 -37.95 -0.29
CA LEU A 392 -7.77 -37.41 0.87
C LEU A 392 -8.38 -38.50 1.73
N ARG A 393 -8.38 -38.27 3.04
CA ARG A 393 -9.14 -39.08 3.99
C ARG A 393 -10.55 -38.49 4.14
N PRO A 394 -11.56 -39.27 4.57
CA PRO A 394 -12.87 -38.71 4.91
C PRO A 394 -12.75 -37.57 5.93
N ASN A 395 -13.62 -36.56 5.78
CA ASN A 395 -13.69 -35.35 6.60
C ASN A 395 -12.43 -34.47 6.54
N HIS A 396 -11.74 -34.45 5.40
CA HIS A 396 -10.56 -33.61 5.22
C HIS A 396 -10.94 -32.11 5.14
N PRO A 397 -10.22 -31.20 5.79
CA PRO A 397 -10.54 -29.77 5.74
C PRO A 397 -10.57 -29.20 4.33
N LEU A 398 -11.59 -28.40 4.05
CA LEU A 398 -11.83 -27.69 2.79
C LEU A 398 -11.73 -26.18 3.05
N SER A 399 -11.01 -25.47 2.17
CA SER A 399 -10.89 -24.02 2.22
C SER A 399 -11.31 -23.36 0.93
N ARG A 400 -11.84 -22.14 0.99
CA ARG A 400 -12.21 -21.30 -0.15
C ARG A 400 -11.20 -20.16 -0.30
N ASN A 401 -10.44 -20.16 -1.39
CA ASN A 401 -9.46 -19.12 -1.71
C ASN A 401 -9.95 -18.13 -2.77
N LEU A 402 -11.14 -18.34 -3.34
CA LEU A 402 -11.81 -17.39 -4.21
C LEU A 402 -13.33 -17.52 -4.04
N ASP A 403 -13.96 -16.46 -3.54
CA ASP A 403 -15.42 -16.31 -3.47
C ASP A 403 -15.90 -15.68 -4.79
N HIS A 404 -16.57 -16.47 -5.63
CA HIS A 404 -16.88 -16.06 -7.00
C HIS A 404 -17.86 -14.90 -7.07
N ASN A 405 -18.93 -14.96 -6.28
CA ASN A 405 -19.97 -13.92 -6.27
C ASN A 405 -19.38 -12.61 -5.75
N TRP A 406 -18.57 -12.68 -4.69
CA TRP A 406 -17.90 -11.51 -4.16
C TRP A 406 -16.90 -10.91 -5.17
N GLN A 407 -16.15 -11.75 -5.89
CA GLN A 407 -15.26 -11.27 -6.95
C GLN A 407 -16.03 -10.64 -8.12
N GLN A 408 -17.18 -11.20 -8.52
CA GLN A 408 -18.02 -10.61 -9.57
C GLN A 408 -18.56 -9.24 -9.16
N ALA A 409 -18.92 -9.04 -7.88
CA ALA A 409 -19.37 -7.75 -7.38
C ALA A 409 -18.30 -6.66 -7.58
N LEU A 410 -17.02 -7.00 -7.40
CA LEU A 410 -15.89 -6.08 -7.60
C LEU A 410 -15.54 -5.78 -9.06
N GLN A 411 -16.00 -6.62 -10.00
CA GLN A 411 -15.82 -6.39 -11.44
C GLN A 411 -16.79 -5.33 -12.00
N ARG A 412 -17.88 -5.04 -11.27
CA ARG A 412 -18.82 -3.98 -11.60
C ARG A 412 -18.47 -2.71 -10.80
N THR A 413 -19.21 -1.62 -11.04
CA THR A 413 -19.18 -0.46 -10.15
C THR A 413 -19.46 -0.93 -8.72
N SER A 414 -18.46 -0.83 -7.87
CA SER A 414 -18.42 -1.40 -6.51
C SER A 414 -18.34 -0.31 -5.44
N ALA A 415 -18.08 0.93 -5.85
CA ALA A 415 -18.16 2.09 -4.98
C ALA A 415 -18.44 3.35 -5.81
N GLU A 416 -19.00 4.36 -5.16
CA GLU A 416 -19.05 5.73 -5.65
C GLU A 416 -18.52 6.67 -4.57
N ARG A 417 -17.75 7.67 -5.00
CA ARG A 417 -17.27 8.73 -4.12
C ARG A 417 -17.84 10.06 -4.59
N ARG A 418 -18.52 10.77 -3.69
CA ARG A 418 -19.16 12.05 -4.00
C ARG A 418 -18.79 13.12 -3.00
N VAL A 419 -18.50 14.31 -3.52
CA VAL A 419 -18.18 15.53 -2.76
C VAL A 419 -19.48 16.24 -2.39
N GLY A 420 -19.57 16.70 -1.15
CA GLY A 420 -20.69 17.48 -0.66
C GLY A 420 -20.67 18.91 -1.20
N VAL A 421 -21.82 19.41 -1.65
CA VAL A 421 -21.98 20.81 -2.06
C VAL A 421 -23.22 21.45 -1.44
N GLU A 422 -23.11 22.73 -1.13
CA GLU A 422 -24.20 23.57 -0.67
C GLU A 422 -24.53 24.62 -1.73
N TRP A 423 -25.81 24.78 -2.02
CA TRP A 423 -26.32 25.78 -2.96
C TRP A 423 -26.95 26.96 -2.22
N HIS A 424 -26.68 28.16 -2.70
CA HIS A 424 -27.41 29.37 -2.33
C HIS A 424 -27.84 30.10 -3.60
N ALA A 425 -29.15 30.17 -3.84
CA ALA A 425 -29.73 30.78 -5.02
C ALA A 425 -30.49 32.06 -4.66
N VAL A 426 -30.11 33.18 -5.27
CA VAL A 426 -30.80 34.48 -5.11
C VAL A 426 -31.57 34.79 -6.39
N LEU A 427 -32.88 34.92 -6.29
CA LEU A 427 -33.77 35.13 -7.43
C LEU A 427 -34.50 36.48 -7.35
N THR A 428 -34.31 37.29 -8.39
CA THR A 428 -34.98 38.57 -8.60
C THR A 428 -35.58 38.62 -10.01
N GLU A 429 -36.39 39.64 -10.32
CA GLU A 429 -36.92 39.85 -11.68
C GLU A 429 -35.80 39.93 -12.71
N GLN A 430 -34.70 40.59 -12.38
CA GLN A 430 -33.65 40.91 -13.33
C GLN A 430 -32.55 39.85 -13.41
N ARG A 431 -32.47 38.94 -12.44
CA ARG A 431 -31.36 38.00 -12.34
C ARG A 431 -31.63 36.83 -11.40
N LEU A 432 -31.15 35.65 -11.80
CA LEU A 432 -30.94 34.48 -10.95
C LEU A 432 -29.44 34.32 -10.74
N MET A 433 -29.01 34.33 -9.49
CA MET A 433 -27.62 34.12 -9.10
C MET A 433 -27.53 32.79 -8.35
N LEU A 434 -26.66 31.89 -8.82
CA LEU A 434 -26.36 30.65 -8.12
C LEU A 434 -24.97 30.74 -7.53
N SER A 435 -24.87 30.53 -6.22
CA SER A 435 -23.61 30.29 -5.53
C SER A 435 -23.57 28.82 -5.12
N VAL A 436 -22.45 28.15 -5.37
CA VAL A 436 -22.23 26.77 -4.94
C VAL A 436 -20.90 26.67 -4.21
N SER A 437 -20.91 26.02 -3.05
CA SER A 437 -19.76 25.83 -2.17
C SER A 437 -19.51 24.35 -1.94
N SER A 438 -18.26 23.90 -2.00
CA SER A 438 -17.90 22.51 -1.66
C SER A 438 -17.56 22.34 -0.18
N GLU A 439 -17.51 21.10 0.29
CA GLU A 439 -17.19 20.75 1.69
C GLU A 439 -15.79 21.23 2.15
N GLU A 440 -14.90 21.61 1.22
CA GLU A 440 -13.59 22.21 1.55
C GLU A 440 -13.62 23.75 1.61
N GLY A 441 -14.78 24.37 1.36
CA GLY A 441 -14.97 25.82 1.39
C GLY A 441 -14.63 26.53 0.07
N VAL A 442 -14.49 25.81 -1.05
CA VAL A 442 -14.33 26.45 -2.38
C VAL A 442 -15.70 26.85 -2.90
N SER A 443 -15.86 28.13 -3.23
CA SER A 443 -17.13 28.67 -3.72
C SER A 443 -16.99 29.35 -5.06
N VAL A 444 -18.00 29.19 -5.91
CA VAL A 444 -18.13 29.91 -7.18
C VAL A 444 -19.53 30.50 -7.31
N GLN A 445 -19.67 31.50 -8.17
CA GLN A 445 -20.93 32.15 -8.46
C GLN A 445 -21.12 32.29 -9.97
N VAL A 446 -22.32 31.95 -10.45
CA VAL A 446 -22.76 32.16 -11.82
C VAL A 446 -24.11 32.87 -11.82
N ALA A 447 -24.44 33.55 -12.92
CA ALA A 447 -25.68 34.30 -13.02
C ALA A 447 -26.36 34.11 -14.38
N LEU A 448 -27.69 34.14 -14.36
CA LEU A 448 -28.54 34.22 -15.53
C LEU A 448 -29.31 35.54 -15.48
N ASP A 449 -29.13 36.37 -16.50
CA ASP A 449 -29.84 37.64 -16.61
C ASP A 449 -31.27 37.43 -17.12
N GLY A 450 -32.18 38.24 -16.57
CA GLY A 450 -33.58 38.31 -16.94
C GLY A 450 -33.86 39.35 -18.03
N PRO A 451 -35.05 40.00 -18.04
CA PRO A 451 -36.09 39.92 -17.02
C PRO A 451 -36.88 38.60 -17.06
N PHE A 452 -37.26 38.08 -15.89
CA PHE A 452 -38.12 36.91 -15.77
C PHE A 452 -39.56 37.34 -15.49
N GLY A 453 -40.53 36.69 -16.14
CA GLY A 453 -41.94 36.90 -15.84
C GLY A 453 -42.32 36.27 -14.49
N VAL A 454 -43.28 36.85 -13.78
CA VAL A 454 -43.82 36.26 -12.54
C VAL A 454 -44.35 34.85 -12.82
N ALA A 455 -44.04 33.90 -11.94
CA ALA A 455 -44.50 32.53 -12.09
C ALA A 455 -46.02 32.43 -11.86
N ASN A 456 -46.75 31.86 -12.82
CA ASN A 456 -48.19 31.56 -12.67
C ASN A 456 -48.47 30.56 -11.53
N LYS A 457 -47.47 29.72 -11.20
CA LYS A 457 -47.52 28.75 -10.10
C LYS A 457 -46.27 28.92 -9.23
N PRO A 458 -46.27 29.87 -8.28
CA PRO A 458 -45.09 30.25 -7.50
C PRO A 458 -44.40 29.09 -6.81
N GLN A 459 -45.13 28.30 -6.02
CA GLN A 459 -44.56 27.17 -5.28
C GLN A 459 -43.92 26.14 -6.21
N GLN A 460 -44.62 25.77 -7.30
CA GLN A 460 -44.11 24.81 -8.27
C GLN A 460 -42.82 25.30 -8.96
N ALA A 461 -42.69 26.60 -9.21
CA ALA A 461 -41.47 27.17 -9.79
C ALA A 461 -40.29 27.12 -8.82
N LEU A 462 -40.51 27.37 -7.53
CA LEU A 462 -39.50 27.25 -6.49
C LEU A 462 -39.10 25.79 -6.24
N ASP A 463 -40.07 24.88 -6.15
CA ASP A 463 -39.81 23.43 -6.02
C ASP A 463 -39.01 22.93 -7.22
N GLN A 464 -39.35 23.38 -8.44
CA GLN A 464 -38.60 23.03 -9.64
C GLN A 464 -37.15 23.53 -9.59
N LEU A 465 -36.91 24.75 -9.11
CA LEU A 465 -35.56 25.29 -8.94
C LEU A 465 -34.78 24.45 -7.92
N HIS A 466 -35.37 24.18 -6.76
CA HIS A 466 -34.78 23.37 -5.70
C HIS A 466 -34.42 21.96 -6.21
N ASP A 467 -35.37 21.25 -6.80
CA ASP A 467 -35.17 19.90 -7.34
C ASP A 467 -34.09 19.86 -8.42
N LEU A 468 -34.06 20.88 -9.29
CA LEU A 468 -33.05 20.96 -10.34
C LEU A 468 -31.65 21.11 -9.77
N LEU A 469 -31.46 21.94 -8.74
CA LEU A 469 -30.16 22.10 -8.08
C LEU A 469 -29.71 20.81 -7.38
N GLY A 470 -30.65 20.04 -6.81
CA GLY A 470 -30.38 18.72 -6.23
C GLY A 470 -30.05 17.61 -7.24
N GLN A 471 -30.49 17.74 -8.50
CA GLN A 471 -30.29 16.75 -9.56
C GLN A 471 -28.87 16.77 -10.15
N LEU A 472 -27.87 16.36 -9.38
CA LEU A 472 -26.46 16.35 -9.78
C LEU A 472 -26.02 15.08 -10.53
N GLY A 473 -26.89 14.08 -10.66
CA GLY A 473 -26.77 12.98 -11.62
C GLY A 473 -25.42 12.23 -11.58
N THR A 474 -24.74 12.21 -12.72
CA THR A 474 -23.44 11.53 -12.97
C THR A 474 -22.22 12.37 -12.61
N THR A 475 -22.42 13.53 -11.99
CA THR A 475 -21.30 14.34 -11.51
C THR A 475 -20.72 13.70 -10.24
N MET A 476 -19.54 14.16 -9.84
CA MET A 476 -18.90 13.74 -8.59
C MET A 476 -19.48 14.41 -7.34
N TYR A 477 -20.62 15.09 -7.45
CA TYR A 477 -21.20 15.89 -6.37
C TYR A 477 -22.55 15.33 -5.91
N HIS A 478 -22.88 15.62 -4.66
CA HIS A 478 -24.23 15.51 -4.10
C HIS A 478 -24.55 16.78 -3.32
N ALA A 479 -25.83 17.17 -3.29
CA ALA A 479 -26.24 18.39 -2.60
C ALA A 479 -26.52 18.06 -1.14
N ASP A 480 -25.82 18.73 -0.23
CA ASP A 480 -26.03 18.63 1.22
C ASP A 480 -27.14 19.60 1.66
N ASN A 481 -27.13 20.82 1.12
CA ASN A 481 -28.10 21.87 1.41
C ASN A 481 -28.42 22.71 0.16
N ILE A 482 -29.66 23.21 0.07
CA ILE A 482 -30.12 24.09 -1.01
C ILE A 482 -30.97 25.20 -0.39
N GLU A 483 -30.43 26.41 -0.39
CA GLU A 483 -31.11 27.60 0.11
C GLU A 483 -31.57 28.49 -1.04
N LEU A 484 -32.83 28.91 -1.00
CA LEU A 484 -33.44 29.80 -1.98
C LEU A 484 -33.83 31.12 -1.32
N ASP A 485 -33.16 32.21 -1.69
CA ASP A 485 -33.59 33.58 -1.43
C ASP A 485 -34.40 34.10 -2.63
N ALA A 486 -35.70 33.86 -2.57
CA ALA A 486 -36.64 34.18 -3.65
C ALA A 486 -37.92 34.79 -3.08
N PRO A 487 -37.90 36.09 -2.67
CA PRO A 487 -39.06 36.75 -2.08
C PRO A 487 -40.26 36.81 -3.04
N GLN A 488 -40.01 36.73 -4.35
CA GLN A 488 -41.00 36.59 -5.41
C GLN A 488 -40.58 35.46 -6.35
N ALA A 489 -41.51 34.56 -6.69
CA ALA A 489 -41.24 33.50 -7.65
C ALA A 489 -41.37 34.00 -9.09
N TYR A 490 -40.36 33.71 -9.90
CA TYR A 490 -40.33 34.01 -11.33
C TYR A 490 -40.24 32.73 -12.15
N PHE A 491 -40.79 32.75 -13.37
CA PHE A 491 -40.70 31.66 -14.32
C PHE A 491 -39.37 31.73 -15.05
N ILE A 492 -38.57 30.67 -14.93
CA ILE A 492 -37.34 30.48 -15.68
C ILE A 492 -37.47 29.19 -16.50
N PRO A 493 -37.17 29.23 -17.81
CA PRO A 493 -37.14 28.03 -18.64
C PRO A 493 -36.22 26.95 -18.05
N ASN A 494 -36.72 25.71 -17.97
CA ASN A 494 -35.97 24.57 -17.42
C ASN A 494 -34.63 24.32 -18.14
N SER A 495 -34.54 24.62 -19.43
CA SER A 495 -33.30 24.51 -20.22
C SER A 495 -32.23 25.48 -19.74
N GLN A 496 -32.61 26.71 -19.39
CA GLN A 496 -31.69 27.73 -18.89
C GLN A 496 -31.21 27.38 -17.47
N LEU A 497 -32.11 26.92 -16.60
CA LEU A 497 -31.74 26.43 -15.27
C LEU A 497 -30.75 25.26 -15.33
N LYS A 498 -30.98 24.28 -16.22
CA LYS A 498 -30.06 23.14 -16.41
C LYS A 498 -28.70 23.59 -16.94
N ALA A 499 -28.67 24.56 -17.84
CA ALA A 499 -27.44 25.12 -18.38
C ALA A 499 -26.65 25.85 -17.28
N LEU A 500 -27.30 26.73 -16.52
CA LEU A 500 -26.68 27.50 -15.43
C LEU A 500 -26.14 26.59 -14.32
N ARG A 501 -26.89 25.56 -13.91
CA ARG A 501 -26.42 24.56 -12.94
C ARG A 501 -25.18 23.82 -13.45
N ARG A 502 -25.16 23.42 -14.74
CA ARG A 502 -24.00 22.74 -15.32
C ARG A 502 -22.79 23.65 -15.32
N GLU A 503 -22.96 24.91 -15.73
CA GLU A 503 -21.91 25.93 -15.70
C GLU A 503 -21.35 26.13 -14.28
N ALA A 504 -22.22 26.26 -13.28
CA ALA A 504 -21.82 26.36 -11.88
C ALA A 504 -20.96 25.17 -11.42
N ILE A 505 -21.36 23.94 -11.74
CA ILE A 505 -20.64 22.72 -11.35
C ILE A 505 -19.31 22.58 -12.11
N GLU A 506 -19.26 22.96 -13.39
CA GLU A 506 -18.02 22.99 -14.18
C GLU A 506 -17.04 24.04 -13.61
N ALA A 507 -17.54 25.24 -13.30
CA ALA A 507 -16.75 26.31 -12.67
C ALA A 507 -16.25 25.90 -11.28
N LEU A 508 -17.10 25.26 -10.47
CA LEU A 508 -16.72 24.76 -9.14
C LEU A 508 -15.61 23.71 -9.25
N THR A 509 -15.73 22.78 -10.20
CA THR A 509 -14.73 21.74 -10.40
C THR A 509 -13.38 22.33 -10.79
N ALA A 510 -13.36 23.29 -11.71
CA ALA A 510 -12.14 23.99 -12.10
C ALA A 510 -11.53 24.76 -10.92
N ALA A 511 -12.35 25.48 -10.15
CA ALA A 511 -11.90 26.22 -8.97
C ALA A 511 -11.34 25.28 -7.89
N ARG A 512 -11.97 24.12 -7.65
CA ARG A 512 -11.50 23.12 -6.68
C ARG A 512 -10.15 22.53 -7.08
N VAL A 513 -9.96 22.21 -8.36
CA VAL A 513 -8.65 21.73 -8.86
C VAL A 513 -7.58 22.80 -8.70
N GLN A 514 -7.89 24.06 -9.03
CA GLN A 514 -6.95 25.17 -8.86
C GLN A 514 -6.62 25.43 -7.38
N ALA A 515 -7.58 25.23 -6.48
CA ALA A 515 -7.42 25.38 -5.04
C ALA A 515 -6.73 24.18 -4.37
N HIS A 516 -6.44 23.09 -5.09
CA HIS A 516 -5.77 21.91 -4.55
C HIS A 516 -4.45 22.32 -3.88
N PRO A 517 -4.25 22.02 -2.58
CA PRO A 517 -3.04 22.45 -1.87
C PRO A 517 -1.80 21.78 -2.46
N ARG A 518 -0.88 22.58 -3.02
CA ARG A 518 0.40 22.02 -3.50
C ARG A 518 1.42 21.88 -2.37
N GLY A 519 2.06 20.72 -2.36
CA GLY A 519 3.19 20.41 -1.50
C GLY A 519 4.39 21.32 -1.72
N GLY A 520 5.28 21.43 -0.73
CA GLY A 520 6.57 22.09 -0.90
C GLY A 520 7.69 21.38 -0.14
N ARG A 521 8.90 21.32 -0.71
CA ARG A 521 10.08 20.74 -0.06
C ARG A 521 10.29 21.36 1.33
N LYS A 522 10.29 20.54 2.38
CA LYS A 522 10.61 20.98 3.74
C LYS A 522 12.07 21.42 3.80
N ALA A 523 12.32 22.58 4.39
CA ALA A 523 13.68 23.09 4.57
C ALA A 523 14.46 22.26 5.60
N GLU A 524 15.76 22.11 5.36
CA GLU A 524 16.69 21.59 6.34
C GLU A 524 16.82 22.56 7.53
N THR A 525 17.05 22.04 8.73
CA THR A 525 17.25 22.89 9.92
C THR A 525 18.55 23.69 9.85
N THR A 526 18.60 24.81 10.58
CA THR A 526 19.83 25.60 10.77
C THR A 526 20.16 25.66 12.27
N PRO A 527 21.32 25.14 12.72
CA PRO A 527 22.37 24.50 11.91
C PRO A 527 21.93 23.16 11.28
N PRO A 528 22.64 22.68 10.24
CA PRO A 528 22.42 21.36 9.65
C PRO A 528 22.41 20.26 10.72
N PRO A 529 21.53 19.25 10.61
CA PRO A 529 21.52 18.15 11.57
C PRO A 529 22.77 17.28 11.43
N VAL A 530 23.13 16.59 12.51
CA VAL A 530 24.27 15.67 12.52
C VAL A 530 23.75 14.24 12.43
N TYR A 531 24.34 13.44 11.54
CA TYR A 531 23.97 12.04 11.42
C TYR A 531 24.34 11.28 12.71
N PRO A 532 23.49 10.37 13.21
CA PRO A 532 23.72 9.71 14.52
C PRO A 532 25.01 8.87 14.62
N GLU A 533 25.59 8.47 13.50
CA GLU A 533 26.76 7.57 13.43
C GLU A 533 27.89 8.21 12.64
N SER A 534 29.14 8.05 13.10
CA SER A 534 30.32 8.58 12.40
C SER A 534 30.90 7.61 11.35
N HIS A 535 30.51 6.33 11.39
CA HIS A 535 30.89 5.29 10.44
C HIS A 535 29.65 4.55 9.95
N LEU A 536 29.52 4.46 8.62
CA LEU A 536 28.47 3.70 7.95
C LEU A 536 29.07 2.47 7.29
N SER A 537 28.50 1.30 7.59
CA SER A 537 28.81 0.05 6.90
C SER A 537 28.02 -0.09 5.60
N PHE A 538 28.24 -1.19 4.87
CA PHE A 538 27.49 -1.54 3.65
C PHE A 538 25.96 -1.52 3.83
N LEU A 539 25.48 -1.70 5.07
CA LEU A 539 24.07 -1.63 5.46
C LEU A 539 23.43 -0.25 5.24
N ALA A 540 24.23 0.81 5.15
CA ALA A 540 23.72 2.15 4.87
C ALA A 540 23.39 2.38 3.39
N ASN A 541 23.66 1.41 2.50
CA ASN A 541 23.29 1.44 1.09
C ASN A 541 23.84 2.68 0.34
N VAL A 542 25.01 3.20 0.74
CA VAL A 542 25.62 4.37 0.11
C VAL A 542 26.36 3.94 -1.15
N TYR A 543 25.70 4.06 -2.31
CA TYR A 543 26.17 3.48 -3.56
C TYR A 543 26.74 4.49 -4.57
N ASN A 544 26.32 5.76 -4.51
CA ASN A 544 26.76 6.83 -5.40
C ASN A 544 27.47 7.96 -4.64
N GLN A 545 28.19 8.81 -5.38
CA GLN A 545 28.95 9.92 -4.80
C GLN A 545 28.05 10.97 -4.16
N LYS A 546 26.87 11.27 -4.72
CA LYS A 546 25.93 12.26 -4.13
C LYS A 546 25.44 11.82 -2.76
N ALA A 547 25.17 10.54 -2.57
CA ALA A 547 24.82 9.99 -1.27
C ALA A 547 25.99 10.11 -0.29
N ARG A 548 27.24 9.85 -0.73
CA ARG A 548 28.44 10.08 0.10
C ARG A 548 28.57 11.54 0.52
N ASP A 549 28.40 12.47 -0.43
CA ASP A 549 28.46 13.92 -0.18
C ASP A 549 27.42 14.34 0.88
N PHE A 550 26.18 13.83 0.75
CA PHE A 550 25.13 14.04 1.75
C PHE A 550 25.60 13.60 3.14
N TYR A 551 26.03 12.35 3.31
CA TYR A 551 26.43 11.85 4.63
C TYR A 551 27.64 12.59 5.20
N HIS A 552 28.64 12.91 4.37
CA HIS A 552 29.82 13.69 4.81
C HIS A 552 29.44 15.10 5.27
N ARG A 553 28.53 15.78 4.57
CA ARG A 553 28.01 17.09 4.96
C ARG A 553 27.31 17.06 6.33
N HIS A 554 26.75 15.90 6.71
CA HIS A 554 26.09 15.68 7.99
C HIS A 554 27.01 15.00 9.04
N GLY A 555 28.34 15.06 8.85
CA GLY A 555 29.32 14.69 9.87
C GLY A 555 29.76 13.22 9.88
N VAL A 556 29.33 12.41 8.90
CA VAL A 556 29.85 11.04 8.74
C VAL A 556 31.30 11.09 8.23
N GLN A 557 32.18 10.31 8.85
CA GLN A 557 33.61 10.32 8.56
C GLN A 557 34.02 9.15 7.65
N LEU A 558 33.50 7.96 7.92
CA LEU A 558 33.82 6.74 7.18
C LEU A 558 32.55 6.13 6.58
N ILE A 559 32.62 5.74 5.31
CA ILE A 559 31.49 5.15 4.59
C ILE A 559 32.01 3.98 3.76
N ASP A 560 31.68 2.76 4.17
CA ASP A 560 31.99 1.55 3.42
C ASP A 560 31.15 1.51 2.13
N ALA A 561 31.61 0.76 1.13
CA ALA A 561 30.84 0.58 -0.10
C ALA A 561 29.52 -0.16 0.17
N ALA A 562 28.47 0.21 -0.57
CA ALA A 562 27.22 -0.56 -0.59
C ALA A 562 27.50 -2.02 -0.97
N TYR A 563 26.67 -2.94 -0.48
CA TYR A 563 26.88 -4.38 -0.72
C TYR A 563 26.87 -4.72 -2.23
N GLU A 564 26.04 -4.03 -3.00
CA GLU A 564 25.94 -4.16 -4.46
C GLU A 564 27.16 -3.65 -5.24
N ALA A 565 28.13 -2.98 -4.59
CA ALA A 565 29.38 -2.56 -5.20
C ALA A 565 30.40 -3.70 -5.36
N HIS A 566 30.10 -4.90 -4.84
CA HIS A 566 30.94 -6.10 -4.94
C HIS A 566 32.30 -6.02 -4.21
N GLU A 567 32.43 -5.10 -3.24
CA GLU A 567 33.66 -4.94 -2.43
C GLU A 567 33.63 -5.76 -1.11
N GLU A 568 32.48 -6.30 -0.72
CA GLU A 568 32.33 -7.14 0.47
C GLU A 568 32.47 -8.64 0.13
N HIS A 569 33.65 -9.19 0.38
CA HIS A 569 33.99 -10.58 0.06
C HIS A 569 33.86 -11.55 1.25
N GLY A 570 33.55 -11.04 2.44
CA GLY A 570 33.48 -11.78 3.70
C GLY A 570 32.14 -12.50 3.94
N GLU A 571 32.08 -13.20 5.07
CA GLU A 571 30.80 -13.67 5.64
C GLU A 571 30.20 -12.58 6.52
N VAL A 572 29.14 -11.95 6.03
CA VAL A 572 28.47 -10.82 6.70
C VAL A 572 26.97 -11.07 6.84
N PRO A 573 26.25 -10.30 7.68
CA PRO A 573 24.80 -10.32 7.71
C PRO A 573 24.22 -9.92 6.35
N VAL A 574 23.63 -10.88 5.63
CA VAL A 574 22.92 -10.65 4.36
C VAL A 574 21.42 -10.41 4.58
N MET A 575 20.93 -10.63 5.78
CA MET A 575 19.58 -10.25 6.21
C MET A 575 19.58 -10.07 7.73
N ILE A 576 19.00 -8.96 8.19
CA ILE A 576 18.78 -8.68 9.61
C ILE A 576 17.28 -8.62 9.86
N THR A 577 16.81 -9.25 10.93
CA THR A 577 15.38 -9.33 11.24
C THR A 577 15.09 -9.38 12.74
N LYS A 578 13.92 -8.85 13.14
CA LYS A 578 13.35 -9.01 14.49
C LYS A 578 12.56 -10.31 14.67
N HIS A 579 12.21 -10.99 13.58
CA HIS A 579 11.74 -12.38 13.61
C HIS A 579 12.89 -13.28 14.08
N CYS A 580 12.62 -14.15 15.05
CA CYS A 580 13.68 -14.94 15.67
C CYS A 580 13.25 -16.40 15.74
N LEU A 581 13.93 -17.27 14.99
CA LEU A 581 13.60 -18.70 14.98
C LEU A 581 13.80 -19.36 16.34
N ARG A 582 14.74 -18.87 17.16
CA ARG A 582 14.84 -19.34 18.55
C ARG A 582 13.58 -19.02 19.34
N PHE A 583 12.96 -17.86 19.13
CA PHE A 583 11.69 -17.53 19.79
C PHE A 583 10.55 -18.41 19.27
N SER A 584 10.45 -18.61 17.95
CA SER A 584 9.41 -19.45 17.34
C SER A 584 9.48 -20.92 17.74
N PHE A 585 10.66 -21.44 18.08
CA PHE A 585 10.86 -22.82 18.53
C PHE A 585 11.08 -22.97 20.04
N ASN A 586 10.70 -21.98 20.85
CA ASN A 586 10.83 -22.00 22.32
C ASN A 586 12.28 -22.20 22.83
N LEU A 587 13.26 -21.74 22.06
CA LEU A 587 14.70 -21.76 22.36
C LEU A 587 15.22 -20.39 22.83
N CYS A 588 14.33 -19.39 23.01
CA CYS A 588 14.74 -18.04 23.40
C CYS A 588 15.01 -17.95 24.91
N PRO A 589 16.18 -17.44 25.34
CA PRO A 589 16.49 -17.30 26.76
C PRO A 589 15.56 -16.30 27.47
N LYS A 590 14.97 -15.33 26.75
CA LYS A 590 14.00 -14.37 27.33
C LYS A 590 12.65 -15.03 27.66
N GLN A 591 12.23 -16.07 26.92
CA GLN A 591 11.01 -16.84 27.22
C GLN A 591 11.19 -17.76 28.44
N ALA A 592 12.43 -18.14 28.74
CA ALA A 592 12.80 -19.09 29.78
C ALA A 592 13.26 -18.42 31.09
N LYS A 593 13.04 -17.11 31.24
CA LYS A 593 13.46 -16.35 32.41
C LYS A 593 12.74 -16.90 33.67
N GLY A 594 13.49 -17.52 34.58
CA GLY A 594 12.95 -18.17 35.79
C GLY A 594 12.89 -19.70 35.74
N VAL A 595 13.24 -20.34 34.62
CA VAL A 595 13.29 -21.80 34.49
C VAL A 595 14.72 -22.30 34.74
N THR A 596 14.90 -23.10 35.78
CA THR A 596 16.19 -23.72 36.14
C THR A 596 16.64 -24.71 35.06
N GLY A 597 17.87 -24.59 34.56
CA GLY A 597 18.47 -25.50 33.57
C GLY A 597 18.47 -25.03 32.11
N VAL A 598 17.94 -23.84 31.81
CA VAL A 598 17.96 -23.30 30.44
C VAL A 598 19.34 -22.72 30.11
N ARG A 599 19.95 -23.19 29.01
CA ARG A 599 21.21 -22.64 28.47
C ARG A 599 21.04 -21.14 28.19
N THR A 600 21.72 -20.30 28.96
CA THR A 600 21.83 -18.86 28.74
C THR A 600 22.77 -18.53 27.57
N LYS A 601 23.63 -19.46 27.16
CA LYS A 601 24.51 -19.32 26.00
C LYS A 601 23.74 -19.50 24.71
N VAL A 602 23.64 -18.43 23.93
CA VAL A 602 22.97 -18.41 22.64
C VAL A 602 23.97 -18.84 21.56
N ALA A 603 23.84 -20.09 21.12
CA ALA A 603 24.68 -20.64 20.05
C ALA A 603 24.10 -20.31 18.66
N PRO A 604 24.96 -20.17 17.63
CA PRO A 604 24.52 -20.07 16.24
C PRO A 604 23.67 -21.28 15.82
N MET A 605 22.86 -21.09 14.78
CA MET A 605 22.09 -22.15 14.12
C MET A 605 22.38 -22.15 12.62
N GLN A 606 21.94 -23.16 11.89
CA GLN A 606 22.11 -23.24 10.44
C GLN A 606 20.77 -23.37 9.72
N LEU A 607 20.65 -22.65 8.61
CA LEU A 607 19.47 -22.62 7.75
C LEU A 607 19.89 -23.16 6.38
N ILE A 608 19.37 -24.32 6.00
CA ILE A 608 19.84 -25.11 4.85
C ILE A 608 18.75 -25.21 3.79
N GLN A 609 19.08 -24.92 2.53
CA GLN A 609 18.20 -25.12 1.37
C GLN A 609 19.02 -25.62 0.19
N GLY A 610 18.74 -26.83 -0.29
CA GLY A 610 19.61 -27.50 -1.27
C GLY A 610 21.06 -27.54 -0.77
N ASP A 611 21.97 -27.01 -1.58
CA ASP A 611 23.40 -26.91 -1.27
C ASP A 611 23.77 -25.61 -0.52
N GLU A 612 22.82 -24.71 -0.30
CA GLU A 612 23.03 -23.44 0.41
C GLU A 612 22.96 -23.64 1.92
N VAL A 613 23.98 -23.15 2.63
CA VAL A 613 24.03 -23.13 4.09
C VAL A 613 24.23 -21.70 4.57
N LEU A 614 23.25 -21.17 5.31
CA LEU A 614 23.32 -19.85 5.93
C LEU A 614 23.46 -20.00 7.45
N THR A 615 24.31 -19.19 8.05
CA THR A 615 24.52 -19.20 9.51
C THR A 615 23.60 -18.19 10.19
N LEU A 616 22.85 -18.61 11.20
CA LEU A 616 22.02 -17.72 12.01
C LEU A 616 22.78 -17.31 13.27
N LYS A 617 23.10 -16.03 13.38
CA LYS A 617 23.61 -15.40 14.61
C LYS A 617 22.48 -14.62 15.29
N PHE A 618 22.54 -14.50 16.61
CA PHE A 618 21.46 -13.92 17.41
C PHE A 618 22.01 -12.84 18.34
N ASP A 619 21.58 -11.60 18.12
CA ASP A 619 21.83 -10.51 19.07
C ASP A 619 20.60 -10.32 19.96
N CYS A 620 20.66 -10.91 21.15
CA CYS A 620 19.53 -10.91 22.07
C CYS A 620 19.26 -9.55 22.73
N LYS A 621 20.20 -8.61 22.70
CA LYS A 621 20.01 -7.28 23.32
C LYS A 621 18.99 -6.44 22.50
N PRO A 622 19.22 -6.11 21.22
CA PRO A 622 18.23 -5.49 20.34
C PRO A 622 17.13 -6.47 19.88
N CYS A 623 17.29 -7.77 20.18
CA CYS A 623 16.35 -8.83 19.82
C CYS A 623 16.30 -9.09 18.30
N GLU A 624 17.48 -9.27 17.72
CA GLU A 624 17.71 -9.45 16.29
C GLU A 624 18.26 -10.85 15.99
N MET A 625 17.87 -11.39 14.84
CA MET A 625 18.48 -12.54 14.20
C MET A 625 19.14 -12.08 12.91
N HIS A 626 20.41 -12.43 12.76
CA HIS A 626 21.24 -12.10 11.62
C HIS A 626 21.43 -13.37 10.80
N VAL A 627 20.98 -13.36 9.56
CA VAL A 627 21.27 -14.40 8.57
C VAL A 627 22.58 -14.02 7.91
N VAL A 628 23.62 -14.79 8.21
CA VAL A 628 24.98 -14.57 7.75
C VAL A 628 25.24 -15.48 6.56
N GLY A 629 25.78 -14.88 5.50
CA GLY A 629 26.16 -15.55 4.27
C GLY A 629 27.28 -14.81 3.57
N LYS A 630 27.68 -15.32 2.41
CA LYS A 630 28.74 -14.76 1.57
C LYS A 630 28.23 -14.54 0.15
N MET A 631 28.69 -13.47 -0.51
CA MET A 631 28.43 -13.28 -1.94
C MET A 631 29.09 -14.40 -2.74
N LYS A 632 28.33 -15.05 -3.62
CA LYS A 632 28.88 -16.12 -4.46
C LYS A 632 29.93 -15.58 -5.42
N SER A 633 31.00 -16.33 -5.65
CA SER A 633 32.13 -15.89 -6.49
C SER A 633 31.69 -15.42 -7.88
N HIS A 634 30.82 -16.19 -8.54
CA HIS A 634 30.32 -15.82 -9.87
C HIS A 634 29.46 -14.55 -9.89
N ILE A 635 28.97 -14.07 -8.74
CA ILE A 635 28.25 -12.79 -8.63
C ILE A 635 29.22 -11.63 -8.48
N ILE A 636 30.32 -11.81 -7.74
CA ILE A 636 31.39 -10.80 -7.63
C ILE A 636 31.93 -10.45 -9.03
N ASP A 637 32.04 -11.46 -9.90
CA ASP A 637 32.53 -11.32 -11.28
C ASP A 637 31.49 -10.69 -12.25
N LEU A 638 30.23 -10.51 -11.83
CA LEU A 638 29.22 -9.84 -12.66
C LEU A 638 29.45 -8.31 -12.68
N PRO A 639 29.06 -7.63 -13.77
CA PRO A 639 28.94 -6.18 -13.77
C PRO A 639 28.06 -5.71 -12.61
N THR A 640 28.49 -4.66 -11.92
CA THR A 640 27.71 -4.11 -10.80
C THR A 640 26.35 -3.62 -11.28
N PRO A 641 25.24 -3.83 -10.53
CA PRO A 641 23.94 -3.35 -10.93
C PRO A 641 23.95 -1.83 -11.19
N GLY A 642 23.49 -1.42 -12.37
CA GLY A 642 23.48 -0.03 -12.81
C GLY A 642 24.73 0.43 -13.56
N SER A 643 25.84 -0.32 -13.58
CA SER A 643 27.07 0.10 -14.29
C SER A 643 27.07 -0.16 -15.80
N ALA A 644 26.25 -1.09 -16.28
CA ALA A 644 26.01 -1.23 -17.72
C ALA A 644 25.20 -0.02 -18.22
N VAL A 645 25.56 0.52 -19.39
CA VAL A 645 24.70 1.44 -20.16
C VAL A 645 23.49 0.65 -20.66
N ALA A 646 22.63 0.24 -19.73
CA ALA A 646 21.33 -0.31 -20.07
C ALA A 646 20.56 0.83 -20.71
N GLN A 647 20.19 0.66 -21.99
CA GLN A 647 19.18 1.50 -22.61
C GLN A 647 17.99 1.53 -21.67
N VAL A 648 17.76 2.67 -21.03
CA VAL A 648 16.53 2.99 -20.34
C VAL A 648 15.44 2.74 -21.38
N VAL A 649 14.72 1.64 -21.23
CA VAL A 649 13.55 1.32 -22.05
C VAL A 649 12.59 2.48 -21.80
N GLY A 650 12.44 3.37 -22.79
CA GLY A 650 11.59 4.55 -22.67
C GLY A 650 12.09 5.84 -23.34
N HIS A 651 13.26 5.89 -24.00
CA HIS A 651 13.54 7.05 -24.87
C HIS A 651 12.99 6.81 -26.28
N ILE A 652 11.74 7.24 -26.51
CA ILE A 652 11.27 7.52 -27.88
C ILE A 652 11.96 8.82 -28.29
N SER A 653 12.75 8.79 -29.37
CA SER A 653 13.36 10.02 -29.90
C SER A 653 12.26 10.91 -30.51
N PRO A 654 12.43 12.25 -30.58
CA PRO A 654 11.50 13.12 -31.30
C PRO A 654 11.22 12.66 -32.75
N GLU A 655 12.19 11.99 -33.37
CA GLU A 655 12.10 11.42 -34.71
C GLU A 655 11.23 10.15 -34.76
N ASP A 656 11.20 9.36 -33.69
CA ASP A 656 10.32 8.19 -33.57
C ASP A 656 8.88 8.59 -33.21
N LEU A 657 8.70 9.70 -32.50
CA LEU A 657 7.38 10.30 -32.22
C LEU A 657 6.69 10.84 -33.49
N LEU A 658 7.49 11.29 -34.48
CA LEU A 658 6.98 11.73 -35.77
C LEU A 658 6.51 10.57 -36.66
N LYS A 659 6.98 9.34 -36.41
CA LYS A 659 6.59 8.13 -37.15
C LYS A 659 5.25 7.55 -36.68
N THR A 660 4.79 7.92 -35.49
CA THR A 660 3.50 7.46 -34.93
C THR A 660 2.31 8.33 -35.35
N ILE A 661 2.54 9.44 -36.05
CA ILE A 661 1.47 10.29 -36.59
C ILE A 661 0.91 9.60 -37.87
N PRO A 662 -0.39 9.23 -37.91
CA PRO A 662 -0.98 8.63 -39.10
C PRO A 662 -0.91 9.61 -40.25
N ARG A 663 -0.19 9.25 -41.33
CA ARG A 663 -0.27 10.00 -42.59
C ARG A 663 -1.68 9.79 -43.15
N GLY A 664 -2.47 10.87 -43.17
CA GLY A 664 -3.82 10.89 -43.74
C GLY A 664 -3.84 10.38 -45.19
N PRO A 665 -5.00 9.94 -45.68
CA PRO A 665 -5.12 9.34 -47.00
C PRO A 665 -4.83 10.38 -48.08
N HIS A 666 -4.02 9.98 -49.07
CA HIS A 666 -3.91 10.67 -50.35
C HIS A 666 -5.16 10.46 -51.21
#